data_AF-A0A3P9DIR0-F1
#
_entry.id   AF-A0A3P9DIR0-F1
#
_cell.length_a   1.000
_cell.length_b   1.000
_cell.length_c   1.000
_cell.angle_alpha   90.00
_cell.angle_beta   90.00
_cell.angle_gamma   90.00
#
_symmetry.space_group_name_H-M   'P 1'
#
loop_
_entity.id
_entity.type
_entity.pdbx_description
1 polymer ?
#
loop_
_entity_poly.entity_id
_entity_poly.type
_entity_poly.pdbx_seq_one_letter_code
_entity_poly.pdbx_strand_id
1 'polypeptide(L)'
;MTARPLWRALCLLALLCTWSRTSSADTQPDPSAAEQEVTLSHIYKIDIPGSLQMETTKNGNNDIIFRHNIKLQSPRCDCEESESFKSLLYRVNGLEEEVNYLKTQCAQGCCGAAGVDKSCSGHGTYQHDTCSCLCNVGWEGPDCSESSCPDECNDNGRCVDGRCCVCYEGYTGEDCSELTCPNNCNDKGQCVDGKCVCFSHFAGEDCSNQKCPNDCTDNGQCVNGKCICDDGFYGEDCSLVLAPQGLQVVQVTDVSLLVEWESVQGAEYYVLTYYPKNDEGAQEQISVANTENSYLITGLTPGVTYIVQVHAVVKGIQSEADEIEATTDVSTTDGIRVLGQTEVSIEVDWQNPQAEMDYFRLTHTDPEGQEEELKVQRSQEARTKHTIVGLYPGTEYVISVQAIKGNNGGKASSVTGATDIDAPTNLVTTEVTEDTATVSWDQAQAGIEGYMLSYTSAEGSSSDISVARDSTSYRLIGLRPGVLHTVYIWAYKGDKVSGKSSTEAETKLDAPANLLARDETESSFTVSWDPAQAEIDGYILTYTSSEGSSEEIPVGSDRTSYMLTSLRPGVLYTVYIWAVKGDKATRKISTKAQTDIDSPKDLRAVDVTLDSASLTWTPPLADIEGYILTYRDEEGNTETVEKQLVAGESSFAASSLEMGKRYIVTIIAYRGNKRSKVVETIFKTVGLLHPFPMDCVQIMKNGNKRNGVYTVYINNDRSKPIEAYCDMDTDGGGWLVLQRRNIGKLDFMKRWRQYIAGFGNLTEEFWIGLDKIYELTNTPTQYELRFDLGVGSERAYAVYDNFKIAPVKQKFKLTIGKYSGTAGDAMTYHQGLPWTTIDSDNDIALTNCALSHRGAWWYKNCHLANLNGKWGETRHSMGVNWEPWKGHLTSLDFSEMKIRPVGALSSRKRRSLAAREKSRNTKLQKK
;
A
#
# COMPACT_ATOMS: atom_id res chain seq x y z
N MET A 1 6.50 -17.03 42.42
CA MET A 1 6.86 -18.16 43.31
C MET A 1 8.27 -18.58 42.94
N THR A 2 9.30 -18.52 43.79
CA THR A 2 9.52 -19.24 45.07
C THR A 2 9.47 -20.76 44.89
N ALA A 3 10.45 -21.59 45.29
CA ALA A 3 11.83 -21.35 45.72
C ALA A 3 12.59 -22.71 45.72
N ARG A 4 13.92 -22.70 45.93
CA ARG A 4 14.67 -23.86 46.50
C ARG A 4 14.05 -24.28 47.86
N PRO A 5 14.21 -25.51 48.41
CA PRO A 5 15.51 -26.23 48.45
C PRO A 5 15.48 -27.79 48.62
N LEU A 6 16.68 -28.40 48.84
CA LEU A 6 17.02 -29.53 49.78
C LEU A 6 16.15 -30.83 49.84
N TRP A 7 16.66 -32.05 50.14
CA TRP A 7 18.00 -32.68 50.22
C TRP A 7 17.82 -34.18 50.59
N ARG A 8 18.72 -35.07 50.14
CA ARG A 8 18.99 -36.42 50.72
C ARG A 8 17.82 -37.46 50.69
N ALA A 9 18.05 -38.77 50.84
CA ALA A 9 19.18 -39.68 50.52
C ALA A 9 18.72 -41.15 50.72
N LEU A 10 19.62 -42.12 50.45
CA LEU A 10 19.56 -43.54 50.83
C LEU A 10 18.54 -44.40 50.00
N CYS A 11 18.78 -45.68 49.67
CA CYS A 11 19.99 -46.50 49.72
C CYS A 11 19.80 -47.85 48.97
N LEU A 12 20.86 -48.36 48.29
CA LEU A 12 21.24 -49.79 48.18
C LEU A 12 20.22 -50.75 47.48
N LEU A 13 20.53 -51.99 47.04
CA LEU A 13 21.78 -52.77 46.94
C LEU A 13 21.63 -53.83 45.83
N ALA A 14 22.73 -54.19 45.14
CA ALA A 14 23.19 -55.57 44.81
C ALA A 14 24.28 -55.48 43.70
N LEU A 15 25.54 -55.90 43.90
CA LEU A 15 26.07 -57.29 43.99
C LEU A 15 25.93 -58.04 42.64
N LEU A 16 26.96 -58.58 41.97
CA LEU A 16 28.38 -58.89 42.31
C LEU A 16 29.32 -58.61 41.07
N CYS A 17 30.65 -58.82 40.99
CA CYS A 17 31.68 -59.44 41.87
C CYS A 17 33.12 -58.96 41.49
N THR A 18 33.97 -58.61 42.49
CA THR A 18 35.37 -59.07 42.75
C THR A 18 36.45 -59.18 41.63
N TRP A 19 37.75 -58.85 41.83
CA TRP A 19 38.58 -58.41 42.98
C TRP A 19 39.75 -57.51 42.47
N SER A 20 40.24 -56.45 43.15
CA SER A 20 41.13 -56.37 44.36
C SER A 20 42.56 -56.88 44.11
N ARG A 21 43.69 -56.30 44.58
CA ARG A 21 44.11 -55.39 45.70
C ARG A 21 45.43 -54.64 45.27
N THR A 22 46.14 -53.70 45.94
CA THR A 22 46.11 -52.73 47.09
C THR A 22 47.41 -51.89 47.01
N SER A 23 47.65 -50.71 47.62
CA SER A 23 46.87 -49.73 48.44
C SER A 23 47.57 -48.35 48.50
N SER A 24 46.87 -47.36 49.05
CA SER A 24 47.40 -46.25 49.90
C SER A 24 48.49 -45.30 49.37
N ALA A 25 48.07 -44.05 49.10
CA ALA A 25 48.84 -42.83 49.38
C ALA A 25 47.91 -41.84 50.10
N ASP A 26 48.42 -41.05 51.05
CA ASP A 26 47.65 -40.01 51.75
C ASP A 26 48.57 -38.92 52.36
N THR A 27 48.03 -37.71 52.57
CA THR A 27 48.55 -36.55 53.32
C THR A 27 49.84 -35.79 52.89
N GLN A 28 49.68 -34.47 52.74
CA GLN A 28 50.67 -33.36 52.85
C GLN A 28 50.98 -33.04 54.35
N PRO A 29 51.90 -32.12 54.79
CA PRO A 29 52.41 -30.90 54.12
C PRO A 29 53.89 -30.43 54.40
N ASP A 30 54.19 -29.20 53.92
CA ASP A 30 55.24 -28.17 54.23
C ASP A 30 56.03 -28.19 55.57
N PRO A 31 57.13 -27.39 55.75
CA PRO A 31 57.98 -26.65 54.78
C PRO A 31 59.52 -26.64 55.09
N SER A 32 60.29 -25.84 54.32
CA SER A 32 61.48 -25.02 54.70
C SER A 32 62.95 -25.43 54.37
N ALA A 33 63.62 -24.51 53.65
CA ALA A 33 65.00 -23.98 53.77
C ALA A 33 66.30 -24.82 53.49
N ALA A 34 67.25 -24.09 52.86
CA ALA A 34 68.73 -24.24 52.84
C ALA A 34 69.42 -25.27 51.91
N GLU A 35 70.01 -24.73 50.82
CA GLU A 35 71.39 -24.90 50.29
C GLU A 35 72.18 -26.20 50.64
N GLN A 36 72.87 -26.87 49.69
CA GLN A 36 74.04 -26.34 48.97
C GLN A 36 74.38 -27.11 47.66
N GLU A 37 75.04 -26.42 46.72
CA GLU A 37 75.78 -27.04 45.61
C GLU A 37 77.14 -27.58 46.06
N VAL A 38 77.63 -28.66 45.42
CA VAL A 38 79.03 -28.71 44.96
C VAL A 38 79.09 -29.43 43.61
N THR A 39 79.38 -28.68 42.54
CA THR A 39 79.86 -29.26 41.27
C THR A 39 81.37 -29.02 41.18
N LEU A 40 82.16 -30.03 40.78
CA LEU A 40 83.61 -29.85 40.60
C LEU A 40 84.09 -30.43 39.27
N SER A 41 84.23 -29.57 38.27
CA SER A 41 84.88 -29.88 36.99
C SER A 41 86.35 -29.46 37.00
N HIS A 42 87.18 -30.13 36.20
CA HIS A 42 88.52 -29.64 35.86
C HIS A 42 88.89 -30.05 34.43
N ILE A 43 89.11 -29.02 33.62
CA ILE A 43 89.60 -29.06 32.24
C ILE A 43 90.88 -28.21 32.22
N TYR A 44 91.94 -28.71 31.61
CA TYR A 44 93.10 -27.90 31.27
C TYR A 44 93.09 -27.64 29.76
N LYS A 45 93.24 -26.37 29.38
CA LYS A 45 93.37 -25.88 28.01
C LYS A 45 94.68 -25.12 27.91
N ILE A 46 95.42 -25.30 26.81
CA ILE A 46 96.59 -24.49 26.49
C ILE A 46 96.30 -23.77 25.18
N ASP A 47 96.06 -22.46 25.26
CA ASP A 47 96.06 -21.56 24.10
C ASP A 47 97.47 -20.99 23.92
N ILE A 48 97.97 -20.94 22.68
CA ILE A 48 99.25 -20.31 22.33
C ILE A 48 98.99 -19.15 21.35
N PRO A 49 99.11 -17.88 21.79
CA PRO A 49 99.21 -16.74 20.89
C PRO A 49 100.61 -16.70 20.26
N GLY A 50 100.69 -16.84 18.94
CA GLY A 50 101.97 -17.09 18.25
C GLY A 50 102.83 -15.86 17.96
N SER A 51 104.02 -16.12 17.41
CA SER A 51 104.83 -15.14 16.66
C SER A 51 105.48 -15.84 15.47
N LEU A 52 105.48 -15.20 14.30
CA LEU A 52 106.09 -15.75 13.09
C LEU A 52 107.61 -15.57 13.14
N GLN A 53 108.37 -16.64 12.87
CA GLN A 53 109.34 -16.63 11.76
C GLN A 53 109.68 -18.05 11.27
N MET A 54 110.54 -18.15 10.26
CA MET A 54 110.46 -19.14 9.19
C MET A 54 111.63 -20.14 9.21
N GLU A 55 111.43 -21.30 8.56
CA GLU A 55 112.43 -22.37 8.30
C GLU A 55 112.87 -23.18 9.55
N THR A 56 112.79 -24.51 9.65
CA THR A 56 112.25 -25.62 8.81
C THR A 56 111.94 -26.82 9.77
N THR A 57 111.23 -27.92 9.46
CA THR A 57 110.88 -28.59 8.18
C THR A 57 109.55 -29.39 8.29
N LYS A 58 109.17 -30.08 7.20
CA LYS A 58 108.18 -31.18 7.07
C LYS A 58 108.29 -32.24 8.19
N ASN A 59 107.25 -32.93 8.70
CA ASN A 59 105.76 -32.92 8.57
C ASN A 59 105.19 -33.30 9.98
N GLY A 60 104.01 -32.88 10.47
CA GLY A 60 102.64 -33.39 10.14
C GLY A 60 102.34 -34.78 10.77
N ASN A 61 101.24 -35.06 11.49
CA ASN A 61 100.02 -34.29 11.85
C ASN A 61 99.22 -34.95 13.01
N ASN A 62 98.28 -34.21 13.62
CA ASN A 62 97.05 -34.61 14.38
C ASN A 62 97.08 -35.46 15.69
N ASP A 63 96.49 -34.85 16.75
CA ASP A 63 95.51 -35.29 17.77
C ASP A 63 95.28 -36.77 18.18
N ILE A 64 95.02 -36.99 19.49
CA ILE A 64 93.86 -37.75 20.04
C ILE A 64 93.71 -37.54 21.58
N ILE A 65 92.49 -37.75 22.11
CA ILE A 65 92.07 -37.52 23.51
C ILE A 65 91.91 -38.85 24.28
N PHE A 66 92.23 -38.88 25.58
CA PHE A 66 91.93 -40.00 26.47
C PHE A 66 91.32 -39.58 27.83
N ARG A 67 90.22 -40.22 28.25
CA ARG A 67 89.80 -40.30 29.66
C ARG A 67 88.96 -41.56 29.93
N HIS A 68 88.99 -42.02 31.17
CA HIS A 68 88.36 -43.23 31.73
C HIS A 68 88.05 -42.92 33.22
N ASN A 69 87.08 -43.53 33.90
CA ASN A 69 85.82 -44.17 33.47
C ASN A 69 84.86 -44.27 34.70
N ILE A 70 83.57 -44.55 34.45
CA ILE A 70 82.55 -45.17 35.35
C ILE A 70 82.44 -44.76 36.84
N LYS A 71 81.20 -44.49 37.31
CA LYS A 71 80.72 -44.93 38.63
C LYS A 71 79.25 -45.39 38.58
N LEU A 72 78.94 -46.45 39.32
CA LEU A 72 77.63 -47.11 39.40
C LEU A 72 76.83 -46.64 40.62
N GLN A 73 75.50 -46.80 40.58
CA GLN A 73 74.66 -46.80 41.80
C GLN A 73 74.47 -48.24 42.31
N SER A 74 74.33 -48.39 43.63
CA SER A 74 74.16 -49.67 44.31
C SER A 74 72.69 -50.05 44.49
N PRO A 75 72.29 -51.32 44.28
CA PRO A 75 70.99 -51.81 44.73
C PRO A 75 70.93 -51.88 46.27
N ARG A 76 69.71 -51.97 46.82
CA ARG A 76 69.49 -52.18 48.26
C ARG A 76 69.97 -53.57 48.68
N CYS A 77 70.48 -53.67 49.90
CA CYS A 77 70.84 -54.93 50.53
C CYS A 77 69.59 -55.68 51.01
N ASP A 78 69.67 -57.01 51.04
CA ASP A 78 69.30 -57.79 52.22
C ASP A 78 70.40 -58.84 52.44
N CYS A 79 70.86 -58.97 53.69
CA CYS A 79 72.02 -59.78 54.06
C CYS A 79 71.78 -60.52 55.38
N GLU A 80 70.81 -61.45 55.39
CA GLU A 80 70.56 -62.37 56.48
C GLU A 80 70.45 -63.82 55.98
N GLU A 81 71.59 -64.51 55.85
CA GLU A 81 71.86 -65.83 56.45
C GLU A 81 73.24 -66.40 56.05
N SER A 82 73.72 -67.40 56.80
CA SER A 82 74.89 -68.27 56.51
C SER A 82 76.32 -67.75 56.78
N GLU A 83 76.73 -67.90 58.04
CA GLU A 83 78.05 -68.38 58.54
C GLU A 83 79.38 -67.70 58.15
N SER A 84 79.62 -67.38 56.87
CA SER A 84 80.97 -67.04 56.36
C SER A 84 81.60 -65.80 57.01
N PHE A 85 80.79 -64.84 57.46
CA PHE A 85 81.24 -63.66 58.21
C PHE A 85 81.96 -64.01 59.52
N LYS A 86 81.79 -65.23 60.06
CA LYS A 86 82.52 -65.72 61.25
C LYS A 86 83.99 -66.08 60.97
N SER A 87 84.38 -66.45 59.75
CA SER A 87 85.76 -66.90 59.47
C SER A 87 86.74 -65.74 59.27
N LEU A 88 86.25 -64.57 58.85
CA LEU A 88 87.03 -63.33 58.78
C LEU A 88 87.59 -62.88 60.14
N LEU A 89 86.96 -63.31 61.24
CA LEU A 89 87.44 -63.05 62.61
C LEU A 89 88.73 -63.82 62.97
N TYR A 90 89.13 -64.82 62.17
CA TYR A 90 90.28 -65.70 62.46
C TYR A 90 91.59 -65.34 61.73
N ARG A 91 91.61 -64.24 60.97
CA ARG A 91 92.80 -63.78 60.21
C ARG A 91 93.66 -62.71 60.92
N VAL A 92 93.40 -62.38 62.19
CA VAL A 92 93.94 -61.17 62.85
C VAL A 92 94.52 -61.45 64.26
N ASN A 93 95.07 -62.64 64.51
CA ASN A 93 95.84 -62.97 65.73
C ASN A 93 96.79 -64.14 65.43
N GLY A 94 97.92 -63.86 64.76
CA GLY A 94 98.72 -64.89 64.08
C GLY A 94 100.22 -64.63 63.91
N LEU A 95 100.86 -64.00 64.91
CA LEU A 95 102.32 -64.01 65.16
C LEU A 95 103.22 -63.48 64.03
N GLU A 96 103.26 -62.16 63.89
CA GLU A 96 104.33 -61.40 63.23
C GLU A 96 105.58 -61.30 64.15
N GLU A 97 106.01 -62.41 64.79
CA GLU A 97 106.88 -62.37 66.00
C GLU A 97 108.08 -63.35 66.01
N GLU A 98 108.30 -64.20 65.00
CA GLU A 98 109.41 -65.19 64.96
C GLU A 98 110.53 -64.92 63.93
N VAL A 99 111.03 -63.68 63.83
CA VAL A 99 112.12 -63.32 62.88
C VAL A 99 113.43 -62.84 63.53
N ASN A 100 113.46 -62.45 64.81
CA ASN A 100 114.61 -61.67 65.33
C ASN A 100 115.07 -61.95 66.78
N TYR A 101 115.03 -63.20 67.26
CA TYR A 101 115.55 -63.56 68.60
C TYR A 101 116.87 -64.36 68.61
N LEU A 102 117.20 -65.13 67.56
CA LEU A 102 118.36 -66.06 67.56
C LEU A 102 119.64 -65.53 66.88
N LYS A 103 119.87 -64.21 66.88
CA LYS A 103 121.05 -63.58 66.24
C LYS A 103 122.20 -63.21 67.21
N THR A 104 122.30 -63.85 68.37
CA THR A 104 123.44 -63.63 69.31
C THR A 104 123.83 -64.89 70.09
N GLN A 105 124.94 -65.57 69.70
CA GLN A 105 126.03 -66.11 70.57
C GLN A 105 127.18 -66.73 69.72
N CYS A 106 128.33 -66.02 69.68
CA CYS A 106 129.77 -66.35 69.51
C CYS A 106 130.31 -67.77 69.13
N ALA A 107 131.55 -68.00 68.65
CA ALA A 107 132.64 -67.21 67.97
C ALA A 107 133.92 -68.09 67.69
N GLN A 108 134.95 -67.52 67.01
CA GLN A 108 136.39 -67.94 66.85
C GLN A 108 136.87 -68.62 65.54
N GLY A 109 138.19 -68.60 65.28
CA GLY A 109 138.88 -69.18 64.09
C GLY A 109 140.42 -68.97 64.01
N CYS A 110 141.01 -69.32 62.84
CA CYS A 110 142.42 -69.21 62.39
C CYS A 110 143.48 -70.24 62.90
N CYS A 111 144.43 -70.59 62.02
CA CYS A 111 145.45 -71.65 62.17
C CYS A 111 146.87 -71.10 62.43
N GLY A 112 147.82 -71.97 62.83
CA GLY A 112 149.25 -71.61 62.83
C GLY A 112 150.25 -72.77 63.07
N ALA A 113 151.37 -72.73 62.32
CA ALA A 113 152.68 -73.40 62.51
C ALA A 113 152.70 -74.94 62.73
N ALA A 114 153.51 -75.77 62.07
CA ALA A 114 154.86 -75.60 61.55
C ALA A 114 155.30 -76.82 60.70
N GLY A 115 156.26 -76.63 59.78
CA GLY A 115 156.93 -77.71 59.04
C GLY A 115 156.77 -77.57 57.52
N VAL A 116 157.90 -77.44 56.80
CA VAL A 116 157.93 -77.08 55.37
C VAL A 116 159.14 -77.73 54.70
N ASP A 117 158.93 -78.45 53.59
CA ASP A 117 159.94 -78.61 52.54
C ASP A 117 159.77 -77.47 51.50
N LYS A 118 160.88 -76.96 50.97
CA LYS A 118 160.95 -75.69 50.22
C LYS A 118 161.23 -75.88 48.73
N SER A 119 161.17 -77.11 48.21
CA SER A 119 161.52 -77.44 46.83
C SER A 119 160.33 -77.60 45.87
N CYS A 120 159.09 -77.70 46.37
CA CYS A 120 157.84 -77.76 45.59
C CYS A 120 157.88 -78.69 44.35
N SER A 121 158.55 -79.83 44.51
CA SER A 121 158.73 -80.96 43.57
C SER A 121 158.93 -80.61 42.08
N GLY A 122 159.46 -79.42 41.77
CA GLY A 122 159.65 -78.92 40.41
C GLY A 122 158.40 -78.37 39.72
N HIS A 123 157.23 -78.46 40.34
CA HIS A 123 155.92 -78.12 39.75
C HIS A 123 155.18 -76.96 40.48
N GLY A 124 155.81 -76.32 41.46
CA GLY A 124 155.30 -75.11 42.12
C GLY A 124 156.39 -74.13 42.57
N THR A 125 155.98 -73.01 43.18
CA THR A 125 156.87 -71.98 43.74
C THR A 125 156.58 -71.78 45.23
N TYR A 126 157.61 -71.78 46.08
CA TYR A 126 157.41 -71.66 47.53
C TYR A 126 157.05 -70.24 47.98
N GLN A 127 155.99 -70.10 48.80
CA GLN A 127 155.55 -68.83 49.38
C GLN A 127 155.93 -68.71 50.86
N HIS A 128 156.57 -67.59 51.22
CA HIS A 128 157.05 -67.35 52.57
C HIS A 128 155.98 -66.88 53.56
N ASP A 129 154.94 -66.17 53.09
CA ASP A 129 153.92 -65.56 53.95
C ASP A 129 152.81 -66.55 54.36
N THR A 130 152.64 -67.62 53.58
CA THR A 130 151.61 -68.67 53.74
C THR A 130 152.17 -70.03 54.19
N CYS A 131 153.51 -70.18 54.21
CA CYS A 131 154.22 -71.42 54.56
C CYS A 131 153.85 -72.64 53.68
N SER A 132 153.59 -72.45 52.39
CA SER A 132 153.19 -73.52 51.47
C SER A 132 153.83 -73.38 50.08
N CYS A 133 153.75 -74.46 49.30
CA CYS A 133 154.04 -74.43 47.87
C CYS A 133 152.81 -73.96 47.08
N LEU A 134 153.00 -73.03 46.15
CA LEU A 134 151.98 -72.61 45.19
C LEU A 134 152.16 -73.41 43.89
N CYS A 135 151.22 -74.32 43.61
CA CYS A 135 151.29 -75.22 42.46
C CYS A 135 150.84 -74.54 41.16
N ASN A 136 151.36 -75.03 40.03
CA ASN A 136 150.89 -74.62 38.71
C ASN A 136 149.48 -75.19 38.44
N VAL A 137 148.68 -74.48 37.63
CA VAL A 137 147.29 -74.86 37.31
C VAL A 137 147.21 -76.28 36.76
N GLY A 138 146.26 -77.08 37.26
CA GLY A 138 146.11 -78.50 36.97
C GLY A 138 146.89 -79.44 37.90
N TRP A 139 147.66 -78.89 38.86
CA TRP A 139 148.42 -79.65 39.84
C TRP A 139 148.09 -79.23 41.29
N GLU A 140 148.04 -80.21 42.18
CA GLU A 140 147.70 -80.04 43.60
C GLU A 140 148.57 -80.92 44.52
N GLY A 141 148.25 -80.94 45.82
CA GLY A 141 149.07 -81.56 46.87
C GLY A 141 150.07 -80.58 47.52
N PRO A 142 150.56 -80.88 48.74
CA PRO A 142 151.35 -79.94 49.55
C PRO A 142 152.76 -79.63 49.00
N ASP A 143 153.28 -80.50 48.13
CA ASP A 143 154.54 -80.32 47.39
C ASP A 143 154.33 -80.17 45.87
N CYS A 144 153.08 -80.16 45.39
CA CYS A 144 152.67 -80.10 43.97
C CYS A 144 152.97 -81.38 43.16
N SER A 145 152.31 -82.48 43.51
CA SER A 145 152.56 -83.82 42.94
C SER A 145 151.33 -84.58 42.40
N GLU A 146 150.10 -84.04 42.54
CA GLU A 146 148.84 -84.68 42.13
C GLU A 146 148.05 -83.81 41.11
N SER A 147 146.96 -84.32 40.51
CA SER A 147 146.24 -83.65 39.38
C SER A 147 144.73 -84.00 39.31
N SER A 148 143.85 -83.04 38.99
CA SER A 148 142.38 -83.14 39.13
C SER A 148 141.54 -82.72 37.89
N CYS A 149 140.32 -83.28 37.75
CA CYS A 149 139.25 -82.90 36.79
C CYS A 149 138.05 -82.29 37.55
N PRO A 150 137.22 -81.41 36.95
CA PRO A 150 135.97 -80.94 37.55
C PRO A 150 134.84 -81.97 37.49
N ASP A 151 134.19 -82.23 38.64
CA ASP A 151 132.88 -82.88 38.85
C ASP A 151 132.57 -84.14 38.00
N GLU A 152 133.60 -84.91 37.65
CA GLU A 152 133.56 -86.17 36.86
C GLU A 152 132.69 -86.14 35.58
N CYS A 153 132.43 -84.94 35.03
CA CYS A 153 131.53 -84.68 33.90
C CYS A 153 130.05 -85.08 34.12
N ASN A 154 129.52 -84.93 35.34
CA ASN A 154 128.10 -85.12 35.68
C ASN A 154 127.51 -86.49 35.28
N ASP A 155 128.32 -87.55 35.17
CA ASP A 155 128.00 -88.86 34.55
C ASP A 155 127.50 -88.81 33.08
N ASN A 156 127.35 -87.62 32.48
CA ASN A 156 126.76 -87.39 31.16
C ASN A 156 127.81 -87.09 30.06
N GLY A 157 129.10 -87.23 30.40
CA GLY A 157 130.23 -87.00 29.48
C GLY A 157 131.51 -87.74 29.89
N ARG A 158 132.66 -87.26 29.39
CA ARG A 158 133.98 -87.88 29.63
C ARG A 158 135.11 -86.84 29.76
N CYS A 159 135.89 -86.91 30.85
CA CYS A 159 137.06 -86.05 31.05
C CYS A 159 138.25 -86.52 30.19
N VAL A 160 138.98 -85.57 29.60
CA VAL A 160 140.29 -85.73 28.95
C VAL A 160 141.12 -84.48 29.26
N ASP A 161 142.39 -84.66 29.65
CA ASP A 161 143.35 -83.58 29.94
C ASP A 161 142.80 -82.44 30.82
N GLY A 162 141.99 -82.79 31.83
CA GLY A 162 141.40 -81.86 32.81
C GLY A 162 140.10 -81.16 32.38
N ARG A 163 139.47 -81.53 31.26
CA ARG A 163 138.19 -80.94 30.81
C ARG A 163 137.23 -81.98 30.21
N CYS A 164 135.94 -81.71 30.32
CA CYS A 164 134.88 -82.49 29.68
C CYS A 164 134.70 -82.02 28.22
N CYS A 165 134.70 -82.95 27.26
CA CYS A 165 134.75 -82.62 25.83
C CYS A 165 133.73 -83.35 24.94
N VAL A 166 132.88 -84.22 25.51
CA VAL A 166 131.84 -84.98 24.79
C VAL A 166 130.65 -85.20 25.72
N CYS A 167 129.44 -84.82 25.27
CA CYS A 167 128.16 -85.07 25.92
C CYS A 167 127.37 -86.17 25.20
N TYR A 168 126.40 -86.80 25.87
CA TYR A 168 125.49 -87.77 25.26
C TYR A 168 124.28 -87.14 24.54
N GLU A 169 123.66 -87.90 23.64
CA GLU A 169 122.57 -87.44 22.76
C GLU A 169 121.34 -86.97 23.55
N GLY A 170 120.77 -85.84 23.14
CA GLY A 170 119.68 -85.15 23.84
C GLY A 170 120.14 -84.05 24.81
N TYR A 171 121.43 -83.98 25.14
CA TYR A 171 122.00 -83.01 26.08
C TYR A 171 123.05 -82.08 25.44
N THR A 172 123.13 -80.84 25.93
CA THR A 172 124.13 -79.83 25.53
C THR A 172 124.62 -79.00 26.74
N GLY A 173 125.65 -78.16 26.55
CA GLY A 173 126.29 -77.33 27.60
C GLY A 173 127.77 -77.68 27.84
N GLU A 174 128.53 -76.83 28.53
CA GLU A 174 129.94 -77.13 28.88
C GLU A 174 130.09 -78.28 29.90
N ASP A 175 129.02 -78.56 30.66
CA ASP A 175 128.92 -79.62 31.67
C ASP A 175 127.81 -80.66 31.36
N CYS A 176 127.24 -80.61 30.14
CA CYS A 176 126.24 -81.53 29.59
C CYS A 176 124.85 -81.52 30.27
N SER A 177 124.25 -80.34 30.52
CA SER A 177 123.06 -80.16 31.38
C SER A 177 121.72 -79.72 30.70
N GLU A 178 121.66 -79.38 29.40
CA GLU A 178 120.48 -78.74 28.76
C GLU A 178 119.76 -79.57 27.65
N LEU A 179 118.44 -79.39 27.44
CA LEU A 179 117.58 -80.12 26.45
C LEU A 179 117.08 -79.27 25.25
N THR A 180 116.50 -79.91 24.21
CA THR A 180 116.13 -79.31 22.89
C THR A 180 114.63 -79.43 22.52
N CYS A 181 114.09 -78.55 21.64
CA CYS A 181 112.66 -78.43 21.27
C CYS A 181 112.33 -78.54 19.75
N PRO A 182 111.08 -78.86 19.36
CA PRO A 182 110.65 -78.93 17.94
C PRO A 182 110.58 -77.56 17.23
N ASN A 183 111.18 -77.47 16.03
CA ASN A 183 111.11 -76.33 15.08
C ASN A 183 111.32 -74.91 15.67
N ASN A 184 111.93 -74.79 16.85
CA ASN A 184 112.02 -73.53 17.63
C ASN A 184 110.69 -72.74 17.72
N CYS A 185 109.54 -73.43 17.69
CA CYS A 185 108.20 -72.82 17.70
C CYS A 185 107.94 -71.78 16.58
N ASN A 186 108.67 -71.86 15.45
CA ASN A 186 108.66 -70.91 14.33
C ASN A 186 108.78 -69.42 14.76
N ASP A 187 109.44 -69.16 15.90
CA ASP A 187 109.53 -67.83 16.55
C ASP A 187 108.16 -67.15 16.85
N LYS A 188 107.06 -67.94 16.80
CA LYS A 188 105.66 -67.52 17.07
C LYS A 188 105.12 -68.07 18.40
N GLY A 189 106.01 -68.61 19.22
CA GLY A 189 105.72 -69.11 20.55
C GLY A 189 107.01 -69.32 21.34
N GLN A 190 106.85 -69.65 22.61
CA GLN A 190 107.95 -69.96 23.52
C GLN A 190 108.03 -71.48 23.74
N CYS A 191 109.23 -72.07 23.76
CA CYS A 191 109.39 -73.45 24.21
C CYS A 191 109.47 -73.51 25.75
N VAL A 192 108.74 -74.46 26.33
CA VAL A 192 108.83 -74.87 27.74
C VAL A 192 108.73 -76.41 27.76
N ASP A 193 109.62 -77.08 28.50
CA ASP A 193 109.65 -78.54 28.66
C ASP A 193 109.52 -79.34 27.34
N GLY A 194 110.21 -78.88 26.29
CA GLY A 194 110.21 -79.51 24.97
C GLY A 194 108.94 -79.25 24.12
N LYS A 195 108.03 -78.38 24.54
CA LYS A 195 106.77 -78.07 23.84
C LYS A 195 106.56 -76.58 23.62
N CYS A 196 105.92 -76.23 22.50
CA CYS A 196 105.64 -74.86 22.10
C CYS A 196 104.33 -74.29 22.67
N VAL A 197 104.37 -73.02 23.08
CA VAL A 197 103.22 -72.23 23.55
C VAL A 197 103.08 -70.97 22.68
N CYS A 198 102.01 -70.89 21.90
CA CYS A 198 101.85 -69.87 20.84
C CYS A 198 101.38 -68.51 21.34
N PHE A 199 101.79 -67.44 20.65
CA PHE A 199 101.29 -66.09 20.88
C PHE A 199 99.84 -65.91 20.40
N SER A 200 99.19 -64.85 20.87
CA SER A 200 97.86 -64.43 20.38
C SER A 200 97.83 -64.34 18.85
N HIS A 201 96.67 -64.63 18.27
CA HIS A 201 96.41 -64.76 16.83
C HIS A 201 97.02 -65.99 16.14
N PHE A 202 97.92 -66.77 16.78
CA PHE A 202 98.49 -67.99 16.21
C PHE A 202 98.06 -69.30 16.93
N ALA A 203 98.13 -70.43 16.23
CA ALA A 203 97.72 -71.76 16.70
C ALA A 203 98.40 -72.91 15.93
N GLY A 204 98.28 -74.15 16.44
CA GLY A 204 98.94 -75.34 15.92
C GLY A 204 100.12 -75.80 16.80
N GLU A 205 100.63 -77.01 16.61
CA GLU A 205 101.70 -77.56 17.46
C GLU A 205 103.04 -76.81 17.31
N ASP A 206 103.23 -76.14 16.17
CA ASP A 206 104.39 -75.30 15.85
C ASP A 206 104.03 -73.81 15.65
N CYS A 207 102.82 -73.40 16.05
CA CYS A 207 102.33 -72.01 15.98
C CYS A 207 102.20 -71.41 14.57
N SER A 208 101.97 -72.24 13.56
CA SER A 208 101.88 -71.84 12.14
C SER A 208 100.56 -71.18 11.71
N ASN A 209 99.40 -71.58 12.24
CA ASN A 209 98.06 -71.18 11.76
C ASN A 209 97.60 -69.83 12.33
N GLN A 210 96.91 -69.00 11.56
CA GLN A 210 96.43 -67.66 11.97
C GLN A 210 94.90 -67.62 12.13
N LYS A 211 94.39 -66.93 13.17
CA LYS A 211 92.95 -66.81 13.47
C LYS A 211 92.28 -65.60 12.80
N CYS A 212 91.02 -65.75 12.37
CA CYS A 212 90.16 -64.63 11.95
C CYS A 212 89.44 -63.94 13.14
N PRO A 213 88.97 -62.69 12.98
CA PRO A 213 88.07 -62.04 13.94
C PRO A 213 86.74 -62.80 14.06
N ASN A 214 86.32 -63.10 15.30
CA ASN A 214 85.04 -63.74 15.66
C ASN A 214 84.63 -64.98 14.84
N ASP A 215 85.62 -65.67 14.25
CA ASP A 215 85.46 -66.75 13.25
C ASP A 215 84.43 -66.43 12.14
N CYS A 216 84.34 -65.15 11.74
CA CYS A 216 83.39 -64.63 10.76
C CYS A 216 81.90 -64.82 11.11
N THR A 217 81.59 -65.04 12.39
CA THR A 217 80.23 -65.08 12.97
C THR A 217 79.28 -66.08 12.29
N ASP A 218 79.82 -67.17 11.72
CA ASP A 218 79.11 -68.14 10.86
C ASP A 218 78.36 -67.51 9.65
N ASN A 219 78.70 -66.26 9.29
CA ASN A 219 78.10 -65.44 8.22
C ASN A 219 79.10 -65.07 7.12
N GLY A 220 80.22 -65.77 7.07
CA GLY A 220 81.24 -65.62 6.04
C GLY A 220 82.35 -66.64 6.19
N GLN A 221 83.29 -66.64 5.24
CA GLN A 221 84.41 -67.57 5.20
C GLN A 221 85.72 -66.87 5.61
N CYS A 222 86.43 -67.46 6.57
CA CYS A 222 87.76 -67.02 6.98
C CYS A 222 88.80 -67.36 5.89
N VAL A 223 89.32 -66.34 5.20
CA VAL A 223 90.32 -66.46 4.14
C VAL A 223 91.53 -65.59 4.46
N ASN A 224 92.68 -66.21 4.74
CA ASN A 224 93.95 -65.54 5.04
C ASN A 224 93.85 -64.50 6.19
N GLY A 225 93.05 -64.76 7.22
CA GLY A 225 92.87 -63.87 8.36
C GLY A 225 91.84 -62.74 8.16
N LYS A 226 91.15 -62.70 7.01
CA LYS A 226 90.03 -61.78 6.73
C LYS A 226 88.75 -62.57 6.42
N CYS A 227 87.62 -62.05 6.86
CA CYS A 227 86.30 -62.61 6.53
C CYS A 227 85.81 -62.14 5.15
N ILE A 228 85.21 -63.07 4.39
CA ILE A 228 84.47 -62.83 3.16
C ILE A 228 83.01 -63.20 3.42
N CYS A 229 82.11 -62.23 3.42
CA CYS A 229 80.75 -62.39 3.92
C CYS A 229 79.80 -63.06 2.92
N ASP A 230 78.78 -63.73 3.45
CA ASP A 230 77.64 -64.24 2.69
C ASP A 230 76.76 -63.09 2.16
N ASP A 231 75.94 -63.35 1.13
CA ASP A 231 75.02 -62.37 0.55
C ASP A 231 74.09 -61.75 1.61
N GLY A 232 74.08 -60.42 1.68
CA GLY A 232 73.33 -59.64 2.69
C GLY A 232 74.15 -59.20 3.91
N PHE A 233 75.33 -59.81 4.16
CA PHE A 233 76.20 -59.47 5.29
C PHE A 233 77.41 -58.60 4.89
N TYR A 234 77.87 -57.77 5.83
CA TYR A 234 79.08 -56.95 5.69
C TYR A 234 79.77 -56.70 7.05
N GLY A 235 80.88 -55.97 7.03
CA GLY A 235 81.74 -55.69 8.20
C GLY A 235 83.09 -56.39 8.11
N GLU A 236 83.91 -56.31 9.17
CA GLU A 236 85.21 -57.01 9.23
C GLU A 236 85.08 -58.49 9.66
N ASP A 237 83.98 -58.83 10.36
CA ASP A 237 83.64 -60.16 10.88
C ASP A 237 82.26 -60.67 10.43
N CYS A 238 81.65 -60.01 9.43
CA CYS A 238 80.36 -60.36 8.84
C CYS A 238 79.16 -60.33 9.80
N SER A 239 79.24 -59.52 10.86
CA SER A 239 78.17 -59.35 11.85
C SER A 239 77.04 -58.39 11.45
N LEU A 240 77.22 -57.55 10.41
CA LEU A 240 76.28 -56.49 10.04
C LEU A 240 75.43 -56.89 8.82
N VAL A 241 74.14 -56.54 8.81
CA VAL A 241 73.21 -56.78 7.71
C VAL A 241 72.97 -55.49 6.93
N LEU A 242 73.00 -55.56 5.59
CA LEU A 242 72.73 -54.41 4.72
C LEU A 242 71.34 -53.80 5.01
N ALA A 243 71.32 -52.50 5.30
CA ALA A 243 70.08 -51.75 5.48
C ALA A 243 69.37 -51.49 4.14
N PRO A 244 68.02 -51.47 4.12
CA PRO A 244 67.27 -50.92 3.00
C PRO A 244 67.60 -49.43 2.81
N GLN A 245 67.30 -48.91 1.62
CA GLN A 245 67.56 -47.52 1.25
C GLN A 245 66.43 -46.99 0.36
N GLY A 246 66.29 -45.67 0.29
CA GLY A 246 65.33 -45.02 -0.59
C GLY A 246 63.88 -45.16 -0.12
N LEU A 247 63.65 -45.33 1.19
CA LEU A 247 62.30 -45.30 1.76
C LEU A 247 61.62 -43.96 1.43
N GLN A 248 60.45 -44.02 0.80
CA GLN A 248 59.69 -42.85 0.35
C GLN A 248 58.18 -43.05 0.46
N VAL A 249 57.42 -41.95 0.58
CA VAL A 249 55.95 -41.97 0.47
C VAL A 249 55.55 -41.81 -1.00
N VAL A 250 54.83 -42.80 -1.54
CA VAL A 250 54.31 -42.79 -2.92
C VAL A 250 52.90 -42.19 -2.97
N GLN A 251 52.06 -42.46 -1.95
CA GLN A 251 50.71 -41.90 -1.86
C GLN A 251 50.30 -41.66 -0.41
N VAL A 252 49.72 -40.48 -0.15
CA VAL A 252 49.07 -40.10 1.10
C VAL A 252 47.55 -40.18 0.93
N THR A 253 46.84 -40.57 1.99
CA THR A 253 45.43 -40.20 2.21
C THR A 253 45.27 -39.74 3.66
N ASP A 254 44.04 -39.47 4.12
CA ASP A 254 43.79 -39.15 5.52
C ASP A 254 43.90 -40.37 6.46
N VAL A 255 43.74 -41.60 5.95
CA VAL A 255 43.77 -42.83 6.76
C VAL A 255 44.81 -43.87 6.31
N SER A 256 45.66 -43.54 5.33
CA SER A 256 46.67 -44.47 4.79
C SER A 256 47.93 -43.79 4.27
N LEU A 257 49.05 -44.51 4.33
CA LEU A 257 50.32 -44.15 3.71
C LEU A 257 50.82 -45.33 2.86
N LEU A 258 51.02 -45.11 1.56
CA LEU A 258 51.73 -46.05 0.69
C LEU A 258 53.21 -45.68 0.70
N VAL A 259 54.05 -46.58 1.22
CA VAL A 259 55.50 -46.42 1.27
C VAL A 259 56.20 -47.44 0.37
N GLU A 260 57.35 -47.06 -0.19
CA GLU A 260 58.18 -47.89 -1.08
C GLU A 260 59.67 -47.72 -0.72
N TRP A 261 60.48 -48.76 -0.89
CA TRP A 261 61.93 -48.79 -0.64
C TRP A 261 62.67 -49.62 -1.71
N GLU A 262 64.01 -49.53 -1.75
CA GLU A 262 64.85 -50.36 -2.61
C GLU A 262 65.10 -51.77 -2.01
N SER A 263 65.14 -52.80 -2.85
CA SER A 263 65.25 -54.18 -2.40
C SER A 263 66.67 -54.61 -2.02
N VAL A 264 66.83 -55.13 -0.80
CA VAL A 264 68.10 -55.58 -0.23
C VAL A 264 68.42 -57.00 -0.70
N GLN A 265 69.63 -57.20 -1.24
CA GLN A 265 70.10 -58.53 -1.60
C GLN A 265 70.38 -59.37 -0.35
N GLY A 266 69.89 -60.62 -0.34
CA GLY A 266 69.99 -61.54 0.81
C GLY A 266 68.81 -61.48 1.78
N ALA A 267 67.95 -60.44 1.74
CA ALA A 267 66.81 -60.30 2.65
C ALA A 267 65.82 -61.48 2.55
N GLU A 268 65.44 -62.04 3.69
CA GLU A 268 64.38 -63.05 3.81
C GLU A 268 62.99 -62.41 3.86
N TYR A 269 62.90 -61.27 4.55
CA TYR A 269 61.73 -60.39 4.66
C TYR A 269 62.15 -59.01 5.16
N TYR A 270 61.26 -58.04 5.06
CA TYR A 270 61.39 -56.72 5.67
C TYR A 270 60.54 -56.61 6.93
N VAL A 271 60.97 -55.76 7.86
CA VAL A 271 60.24 -55.40 9.07
C VAL A 271 59.93 -53.90 9.01
N LEU A 272 58.68 -53.60 8.66
CA LEU A 272 58.14 -52.26 8.66
C LEU A 272 57.60 -51.93 10.06
N THR A 273 57.97 -50.76 10.57
CA THR A 273 57.57 -50.25 11.88
C THR A 273 57.01 -48.85 11.70
N TYR A 274 55.91 -48.51 12.38
CA TYR A 274 55.41 -47.13 12.41
C TYR A 274 54.77 -46.75 13.75
N TYR A 275 54.84 -45.46 14.07
CA TYR A 275 54.24 -44.86 15.26
C TYR A 275 53.93 -43.37 15.03
N PRO A 276 52.93 -42.78 15.72
CA PRO A 276 52.74 -41.34 15.73
C PRO A 276 53.98 -40.64 16.30
N LYS A 277 54.48 -39.59 15.66
CA LYS A 277 55.71 -38.87 16.07
C LYS A 277 55.69 -38.31 17.51
N ASN A 278 54.51 -38.19 18.12
CA ASN A 278 54.34 -37.74 19.51
C ASN A 278 54.06 -38.88 20.51
N ASP A 279 54.03 -40.14 20.06
CA ASP A 279 53.73 -41.32 20.87
C ASP A 279 54.48 -42.57 20.34
N GLU A 280 55.77 -42.68 20.68
CA GLU A 280 56.60 -43.88 20.45
C GLU A 280 56.01 -45.15 21.13
N GLY A 281 55.11 -45.00 22.11
CA GLY A 281 54.45 -46.13 22.77
C GLY A 281 53.37 -46.81 21.93
N ALA A 282 52.87 -46.13 20.89
CA ALA A 282 51.85 -46.63 19.96
C ALA A 282 52.47 -47.26 18.70
N GLN A 283 53.58 -47.99 18.86
CA GLN A 283 54.32 -48.65 17.79
C GLN A 283 53.60 -49.91 17.29
N GLU A 284 53.33 -49.97 15.98
CA GLU A 284 52.92 -51.19 15.27
C GLU A 284 54.06 -51.69 14.37
N GLN A 285 54.08 -53.00 14.11
CA GLN A 285 55.15 -53.69 13.37
C GLN A 285 54.57 -54.77 12.46
N ILE A 286 55.00 -54.79 11.19
CA ILE A 286 54.55 -55.72 10.15
C ILE A 286 55.76 -56.38 9.48
N SER A 287 55.68 -57.69 9.25
CA SER A 287 56.59 -58.42 8.37
C SER A 287 56.06 -58.37 6.92
N VAL A 288 56.90 -57.91 6.00
CA VAL A 288 56.60 -57.78 4.57
C VAL A 288 57.52 -58.72 3.79
N ALA A 289 56.99 -59.47 2.81
CA ALA A 289 57.76 -60.49 2.10
C ALA A 289 58.90 -59.87 1.28
N ASN A 290 60.04 -60.56 1.12
CA ASN A 290 61.17 -60.07 0.33
C ASN A 290 60.88 -59.88 -1.17
N THR A 291 59.76 -60.45 -1.67
CA THR A 291 59.23 -60.23 -3.02
C THR A 291 58.49 -58.90 -3.18
N GLU A 292 58.24 -58.19 -2.08
CA GLU A 292 57.53 -56.91 -2.03
C GLU A 292 58.51 -55.81 -1.58
N ASN A 293 58.45 -54.65 -2.23
CA ASN A 293 59.29 -53.48 -1.94
C ASN A 293 58.46 -52.25 -1.51
N SER A 294 57.16 -52.43 -1.33
CA SER A 294 56.22 -51.37 -0.95
C SER A 294 55.10 -51.93 -0.08
N TYR A 295 54.49 -51.09 0.74
CA TYR A 295 53.42 -51.46 1.66
C TYR A 295 52.43 -50.32 1.86
N LEU A 296 51.13 -50.67 1.91
CA LEU A 296 50.05 -49.73 2.21
C LEU A 296 49.68 -49.84 3.69
N ILE A 297 50.19 -48.91 4.50
CA ILE A 297 49.77 -48.74 5.88
C ILE A 297 48.34 -48.18 5.88
N THR A 298 47.42 -48.76 6.66
CA THR A 298 45.99 -48.36 6.71
C THR A 298 45.49 -48.27 8.14
N GLY A 299 44.41 -47.51 8.36
CA GLY A 299 43.84 -47.29 9.70
C GLY A 299 44.52 -46.16 10.48
N LEU A 300 45.34 -45.36 9.81
CA LEU A 300 46.04 -44.22 10.41
C LEU A 300 45.08 -43.09 10.78
N THR A 301 45.50 -42.22 11.69
CA THR A 301 44.71 -41.06 12.13
C THR A 301 44.95 -39.85 11.20
N PRO A 302 43.89 -39.22 10.67
CA PRO A 302 43.98 -38.01 9.84
C PRO A 302 44.71 -36.82 10.48
N GLY A 303 45.54 -36.16 9.66
CA GLY A 303 46.36 -35.01 10.03
C GLY A 303 47.30 -35.28 11.20
N VAL A 304 47.95 -36.45 11.22
CA VAL A 304 48.95 -36.84 12.22
C VAL A 304 50.25 -37.21 11.50
N THR A 305 51.37 -36.72 12.03
CA THR A 305 52.70 -37.10 11.56
C THR A 305 53.09 -38.45 12.19
N TYR A 306 53.44 -39.40 11.35
CA TYR A 306 53.97 -40.71 11.69
C TYR A 306 55.46 -40.77 11.36
N ILE A 307 56.22 -41.45 12.21
CA ILE A 307 57.53 -42.00 11.83
C ILE A 307 57.26 -43.35 11.18
N VAL A 308 57.93 -43.64 10.06
CA VAL A 308 57.93 -44.95 9.41
C VAL A 308 59.36 -45.40 9.21
N GLN A 309 59.69 -46.59 9.71
CA GLN A 309 61.01 -47.22 9.65
C GLN A 309 60.90 -48.56 8.92
N VAL A 310 61.85 -48.87 8.03
CA VAL A 310 61.95 -50.19 7.39
C VAL A 310 63.32 -50.80 7.63
N HIS A 311 63.35 -52.08 7.97
CA HIS A 311 64.56 -52.88 8.20
C HIS A 311 64.53 -54.12 7.30
N ALA A 312 65.69 -54.63 6.90
CA ALA A 312 65.82 -55.95 6.28
C ALA A 312 66.20 -57.00 7.34
N VAL A 313 65.77 -58.25 7.16
CA VAL A 313 66.16 -59.38 8.01
C VAL A 313 66.83 -60.47 7.18
N VAL A 314 68.01 -60.93 7.64
CA VAL A 314 68.81 -61.99 7.01
C VAL A 314 69.27 -62.97 8.09
N LYS A 315 68.99 -64.27 7.94
CA LYS A 315 69.23 -65.33 8.94
C LYS A 315 68.74 -65.00 10.37
N GLY A 316 67.69 -64.18 10.49
CA GLY A 316 67.16 -63.70 11.76
C GLY A 316 67.90 -62.53 12.42
N ILE A 317 68.90 -61.93 11.75
CA ILE A 317 69.55 -60.68 12.16
C ILE A 317 68.88 -59.53 11.40
N GLN A 318 68.50 -58.47 12.14
CA GLN A 318 67.85 -57.27 11.60
C GLN A 318 68.91 -56.19 11.28
N SER A 319 68.75 -55.49 10.16
CA SER A 319 69.60 -54.36 9.78
C SER A 319 69.33 -53.12 10.63
N GLU A 320 70.13 -52.07 10.44
CA GLU A 320 69.71 -50.69 10.74
C GLU A 320 68.49 -50.30 9.90
N ALA A 321 67.74 -49.29 10.34
CA ALA A 321 66.55 -48.78 9.64
C ALA A 321 66.89 -47.74 8.56
N ASP A 322 66.06 -47.67 7.51
CA ASP A 322 65.80 -46.42 6.78
C ASP A 322 64.51 -45.79 7.36
N GLU A 323 64.46 -44.46 7.49
CA GLU A 323 63.42 -43.74 8.25
C GLU A 323 62.88 -42.52 7.49
N ILE A 324 61.55 -42.35 7.53
CA ILE A 324 60.87 -41.15 7.01
C ILE A 324 59.84 -40.57 8.00
N GLU A 325 59.65 -39.25 7.93
CA GLU A 325 58.48 -38.56 8.50
C GLU A 325 57.39 -38.40 7.44
N ALA A 326 56.19 -38.89 7.73
CA ALA A 326 55.05 -38.83 6.82
C ALA A 326 53.81 -38.30 7.56
N THR A 327 53.12 -37.31 7.02
CA THR A 327 51.89 -36.77 7.63
C THR A 327 50.68 -37.15 6.79
N THR A 328 49.68 -37.76 7.41
CA THR A 328 48.38 -38.06 6.77
C THR A 328 47.63 -36.77 6.43
N ASP A 329 46.79 -36.83 5.39
CA ASP A 329 45.93 -35.69 5.04
C ASP A 329 44.91 -35.41 6.16
N VAL A 330 44.40 -34.17 6.20
CA VAL A 330 43.27 -33.82 7.07
C VAL A 330 41.98 -34.19 6.35
N SER A 331 41.13 -35.02 7.00
CA SER A 331 39.88 -35.53 6.41
C SER A 331 39.00 -34.48 5.76
N THR A 332 38.34 -34.87 4.67
CA THR A 332 37.42 -34.02 3.92
C THR A 332 36.14 -33.71 4.70
N THR A 333 35.67 -32.47 4.57
CA THR A 333 34.44 -31.99 5.21
C THR A 333 33.25 -32.18 4.29
N ASP A 334 32.73 -33.40 4.23
CA ASP A 334 31.72 -33.77 3.27
C ASP A 334 30.29 -33.38 3.65
N GLY A 335 29.43 -33.31 2.63
CA GLY A 335 28.00 -33.06 2.78
C GLY A 335 27.68 -31.70 3.42
N ILE A 336 28.41 -30.63 3.06
CA ILE A 336 27.96 -29.25 3.32
C ILE A 336 26.64 -28.99 2.57
N ARG A 337 25.69 -28.35 3.24
CA ARG A 337 24.39 -27.95 2.68
C ARG A 337 23.89 -26.67 3.35
N VAL A 338 23.01 -25.95 2.68
CA VAL A 338 22.24 -24.85 3.29
C VAL A 338 21.06 -25.43 4.06
N LEU A 339 20.83 -24.94 5.28
CA LEU A 339 19.67 -25.27 6.12
C LEU A 339 18.59 -24.20 6.09
N GLY A 340 18.99 -22.93 6.00
CA GLY A 340 18.10 -21.78 6.06
C GLY A 340 18.70 -20.55 5.39
N GLN A 341 17.85 -19.66 4.90
CA GLN A 341 18.19 -18.42 4.22
C GLN A 341 17.34 -17.27 4.83
N THR A 342 17.86 -16.06 4.77
CA THR A 342 17.13 -14.80 4.99
C THR A 342 17.67 -13.75 4.01
N GLU A 343 17.10 -12.54 4.04
CA GLU A 343 17.61 -11.38 3.28
C GLU A 343 19.07 -11.01 3.61
N VAL A 344 19.61 -11.34 4.79
CA VAL A 344 20.98 -10.94 5.21
C VAL A 344 21.81 -12.07 5.85
N SER A 345 21.36 -13.31 5.77
CA SER A 345 22.06 -14.45 6.39
C SER A 345 21.81 -15.79 5.69
N ILE A 346 22.81 -16.68 5.73
CA ILE A 346 22.67 -18.08 5.29
C ILE A 346 23.14 -19.02 6.41
N GLU A 347 22.28 -19.94 6.85
CA GLU A 347 22.63 -21.03 7.75
C GLU A 347 23.10 -22.24 6.92
N VAL A 348 24.31 -22.72 7.18
CA VAL A 348 24.89 -23.93 6.59
C VAL A 348 25.21 -24.95 7.68
N ASP A 349 25.15 -26.24 7.32
CA ASP A 349 25.75 -27.30 8.14
C ASP A 349 26.54 -28.29 7.27
N TRP A 350 27.53 -28.94 7.88
CA TRP A 350 28.41 -29.94 7.24
C TRP A 350 28.68 -31.11 8.20
N GLN A 351 29.13 -32.25 7.66
CA GLN A 351 29.44 -33.40 8.50
C GLN A 351 30.75 -33.19 9.25
N ASN A 352 30.76 -33.53 10.54
CA ASN A 352 32.00 -33.53 11.31
C ASN A 352 32.82 -34.77 10.90
N PRO A 353 34.11 -34.60 10.50
CA PRO A 353 35.00 -35.74 10.28
C PRO A 353 35.17 -36.54 11.57
N GLN A 354 35.57 -37.82 11.44
CA GLN A 354 35.76 -38.72 12.57
C GLN A 354 36.96 -38.28 13.44
N ALA A 355 38.07 -37.92 12.79
CA ALA A 355 39.27 -37.45 13.44
C ALA A 355 39.09 -36.10 14.16
N GLU A 356 39.95 -35.85 15.14
CA GLU A 356 40.05 -34.56 15.82
C GLU A 356 40.86 -33.56 14.99
N MET A 357 40.44 -32.29 15.04
CA MET A 357 40.95 -31.15 14.28
C MET A 357 40.65 -29.85 15.05
N ASP A 358 41.37 -28.77 14.76
CA ASP A 358 41.37 -27.57 15.60
C ASP A 358 40.16 -26.66 15.35
N TYR A 359 39.83 -26.43 14.07
CA TYR A 359 38.69 -25.62 13.64
C TYR A 359 38.34 -25.87 12.17
N PHE A 360 37.19 -25.36 11.75
CA PHE A 360 36.82 -25.24 10.33
C PHE A 360 37.07 -23.80 9.85
N ARG A 361 37.83 -23.63 8.76
CA ARG A 361 37.75 -22.42 7.93
C ARG A 361 36.46 -22.50 7.14
N LEU A 362 35.61 -21.50 7.27
CA LEU A 362 34.41 -21.30 6.46
C LEU A 362 34.61 -20.02 5.66
N THR A 363 34.79 -20.12 4.35
CA THR A 363 34.98 -18.97 3.45
C THR A 363 33.71 -18.77 2.65
N HIS A 364 33.26 -17.53 2.50
CA HIS A 364 32.16 -17.19 1.61
C HIS A 364 32.58 -16.14 0.59
N THR A 365 32.19 -16.37 -0.66
CA THR A 365 32.60 -15.60 -1.83
C THR A 365 31.36 -15.07 -2.54
N ASP A 366 31.33 -13.76 -2.80
CA ASP A 366 30.23 -13.08 -3.48
C ASP A 366 30.36 -13.12 -5.02
N PRO A 367 29.38 -12.61 -5.80
CA PRO A 367 29.46 -12.61 -7.27
C PRO A 367 30.52 -11.68 -7.88
N GLU A 368 31.07 -10.74 -7.11
CA GLU A 368 32.16 -9.86 -7.55
C GLU A 368 33.55 -10.48 -7.27
N GLY A 369 33.58 -11.55 -6.47
CA GLY A 369 34.79 -12.29 -6.09
C GLY A 369 35.43 -11.80 -4.79
N GLN A 370 34.70 -11.04 -3.96
CA GLN A 370 35.16 -10.71 -2.61
C GLN A 370 34.96 -11.93 -1.70
N GLU A 371 36.02 -12.33 -0.99
CA GLU A 371 36.03 -13.50 -0.10
C GLU A 371 36.22 -13.08 1.37
N GLU A 372 35.42 -13.66 2.27
CA GLU A 372 35.56 -13.46 3.73
C GLU A 372 35.64 -14.80 4.48
N GLU A 373 36.73 -14.97 5.27
CA GLU A 373 36.99 -16.15 6.09
C GLU A 373 36.44 -16.03 7.53
N LEU A 374 35.77 -17.08 8.00
CA LEU A 374 35.32 -17.26 9.37
C LEU A 374 35.97 -18.53 9.97
N LYS A 375 36.36 -18.47 11.26
CA LYS A 375 36.88 -19.63 12.01
C LYS A 375 35.78 -20.23 12.89
N VAL A 376 35.25 -21.37 12.48
CA VAL A 376 34.12 -22.04 13.18
C VAL A 376 34.64 -23.23 14.00
N GLN A 377 34.24 -23.29 15.26
CA GLN A 377 34.60 -24.39 16.18
C GLN A 377 33.73 -25.64 15.94
N ARG A 378 34.27 -26.84 16.19
CA ARG A 378 33.55 -28.12 16.06
C ARG A 378 32.41 -28.20 17.07
N SER A 379 31.21 -28.58 16.62
CA SER A 379 30.11 -28.92 17.52
C SER A 379 30.35 -30.27 18.23
N GLN A 380 29.65 -30.51 19.34
CA GLN A 380 29.59 -31.82 19.98
C GLN A 380 28.62 -32.81 19.27
N GLU A 381 27.95 -32.35 18.21
CA GLU A 381 27.02 -33.15 17.40
C GLU A 381 27.72 -33.83 16.23
N ALA A 382 27.02 -34.69 15.48
CA ALA A 382 27.56 -35.31 14.25
C ALA A 382 27.76 -34.32 13.08
N ARG A 383 27.22 -33.10 13.19
CA ARG A 383 27.32 -32.03 12.19
C ARG A 383 27.57 -30.70 12.87
N THR A 384 28.44 -29.86 12.30
CA THR A 384 28.62 -28.48 12.74
C THR A 384 27.73 -27.57 11.91
N LYS A 385 27.06 -26.63 12.58
CA LYS A 385 26.19 -25.61 11.98
C LYS A 385 26.80 -24.23 12.15
N HIS A 386 26.58 -23.34 11.19
CA HIS A 386 26.95 -21.94 11.30
C HIS A 386 26.00 -21.04 10.51
N THR A 387 25.70 -19.85 11.04
CA THR A 387 24.94 -18.82 10.34
C THR A 387 25.87 -17.68 9.95
N ILE A 388 26.12 -17.54 8.66
CA ILE A 388 26.84 -16.39 8.08
C ILE A 388 25.86 -15.22 8.08
N VAL A 389 26.27 -14.04 8.55
CA VAL A 389 25.42 -12.86 8.75
C VAL A 389 26.07 -11.60 8.17
N GLY A 390 25.27 -10.64 7.74
CA GLY A 390 25.75 -9.39 7.11
C GLY A 390 25.86 -9.49 5.58
N LEU A 391 25.22 -10.48 4.97
CA LEU A 391 25.18 -10.71 3.53
C LEU A 391 24.25 -9.70 2.82
N TYR A 392 24.48 -9.44 1.54
CA TYR A 392 23.63 -8.57 0.72
C TYR A 392 22.34 -9.32 0.27
N PRO A 393 21.17 -8.67 0.26
CA PRO A 393 19.92 -9.29 -0.22
C PRO A 393 19.93 -9.74 -1.69
N GLY A 394 19.14 -10.78 -1.99
CA GLY A 394 18.94 -11.33 -3.34
C GLY A 394 20.20 -11.73 -4.10
N THR A 395 21.28 -12.03 -3.37
CA THR A 395 22.65 -12.27 -3.84
C THR A 395 23.02 -13.74 -3.67
N GLU A 396 23.77 -14.28 -4.62
CA GLU A 396 24.24 -15.67 -4.62
C GLU A 396 25.67 -15.75 -4.10
N TYR A 397 25.94 -16.66 -3.17
CA TYR A 397 27.22 -16.83 -2.49
C TYR A 397 27.73 -18.26 -2.65
N VAL A 398 29.00 -18.40 -3.00
CA VAL A 398 29.71 -19.68 -2.94
C VAL A 398 30.28 -19.82 -1.53
N ILE A 399 29.77 -20.78 -0.76
CA ILE A 399 30.20 -21.03 0.62
C ILE A 399 31.04 -22.30 0.62
N SER A 400 32.29 -22.22 1.08
CA SER A 400 33.20 -23.35 1.19
C SER A 400 33.67 -23.58 2.62
N VAL A 401 33.82 -24.86 3.01
CA VAL A 401 34.30 -25.26 4.32
C VAL A 401 35.51 -26.20 4.20
N GLN A 402 36.48 -26.01 5.08
CA GLN A 402 37.74 -26.74 5.15
C GLN A 402 38.09 -27.05 6.61
N ALA A 403 38.34 -28.32 6.94
CA ALA A 403 38.92 -28.68 8.24
C ALA A 403 40.41 -28.30 8.32
N ILE A 404 40.83 -27.71 9.44
CA ILE A 404 42.21 -27.28 9.71
C ILE A 404 42.76 -28.03 10.93
N LYS A 405 44.01 -28.50 10.84
CA LYS A 405 44.75 -29.14 11.94
C LYS A 405 46.23 -28.75 11.87
N GLY A 406 46.71 -28.07 12.91
CA GLY A 406 48.00 -27.38 12.88
C GLY A 406 48.05 -26.36 11.74
N ASN A 407 49.06 -26.45 10.88
CA ASN A 407 49.19 -25.63 9.67
C ASN A 407 48.53 -26.27 8.43
N ASN A 408 48.06 -27.51 8.52
CA ASN A 408 47.53 -28.26 7.38
C ASN A 408 46.01 -28.09 7.28
N GLY A 409 45.50 -27.96 6.05
CA GLY A 409 44.07 -27.90 5.76
C GLY A 409 43.66 -29.00 4.80
N GLY A 410 42.53 -29.65 5.07
CA GLY A 410 41.99 -30.70 4.21
C GLY A 410 41.48 -30.15 2.87
N LYS A 411 40.89 -31.01 2.04
CA LYS A 411 40.20 -30.55 0.83
C LYS A 411 38.94 -29.76 1.22
N ALA A 412 38.77 -28.56 0.65
CA ALA A 412 37.57 -27.77 0.85
C ALA A 412 36.37 -28.34 0.08
N SER A 413 35.19 -28.26 0.70
CA SER A 413 33.89 -28.63 0.10
C SER A 413 33.01 -27.40 0.00
N SER A 414 32.34 -27.18 -1.14
CA SER A 414 31.53 -25.99 -1.38
C SER A 414 30.05 -26.29 -1.66
N VAL A 415 29.20 -25.32 -1.32
CA VAL A 415 27.78 -25.25 -1.69
C VAL A 415 27.44 -23.82 -2.12
N THR A 416 26.56 -23.68 -3.10
CA THR A 416 25.96 -22.38 -3.43
C THR A 416 24.75 -22.13 -2.53
N GLY A 417 24.74 -21.00 -1.85
CA GLY A 417 23.56 -20.47 -1.15
C GLY A 417 23.16 -19.12 -1.75
N ALA A 418 21.93 -18.67 -1.52
CA ALA A 418 21.52 -17.32 -1.87
C ALA A 418 20.77 -16.70 -0.69
N THR A 419 20.87 -15.39 -0.54
CA THR A 419 19.97 -14.63 0.34
C THR A 419 18.59 -14.49 -0.30
N ASP A 420 17.58 -14.27 0.54
CA ASP A 420 16.24 -13.90 0.08
C ASP A 420 16.21 -12.46 -0.44
N ILE A 421 15.15 -12.13 -1.17
CA ILE A 421 14.91 -10.76 -1.65
C ILE A 421 14.37 -9.94 -0.48
N ASP A 422 14.97 -8.78 -0.20
CA ASP A 422 14.49 -7.88 0.85
C ASP A 422 13.12 -7.28 0.52
N ALA A 423 12.31 -7.07 1.54
CA ALA A 423 10.96 -6.54 1.38
C ALA A 423 10.97 -5.01 1.17
N PRO A 424 10.15 -4.44 0.25
CA PRO A 424 10.08 -2.99 0.07
C PRO A 424 9.65 -2.29 1.37
N THR A 425 10.48 -1.38 1.88
CA THR A 425 10.28 -0.76 3.20
C THR A 425 9.51 0.56 3.10
N ASN A 426 9.11 1.12 4.26
CA ASN A 426 8.40 2.39 4.37
C ASN A 426 7.15 2.54 3.45
N LEU A 427 6.44 1.43 3.20
CA LEU A 427 5.19 1.44 2.44
C LEU A 427 4.12 2.29 3.15
N VAL A 428 3.78 3.42 2.57
CA VAL A 428 2.76 4.35 3.07
C VAL A 428 1.71 4.65 2.00
N THR A 429 0.49 4.96 2.43
CA THR A 429 -0.58 5.43 1.54
C THR A 429 -0.85 6.92 1.75
N THR A 430 -0.98 7.64 0.65
CA THR A 430 -1.16 9.10 0.58
C THR A 430 -2.21 9.46 -0.47
N GLU A 431 -2.57 10.75 -0.55
CA GLU A 431 -3.46 11.32 -1.58
C GLU A 431 -4.86 10.70 -1.72
N VAL A 432 -5.32 9.91 -0.73
CA VAL A 432 -6.56 9.12 -0.77
C VAL A 432 -7.78 9.97 -1.14
N THR A 433 -8.49 9.59 -2.21
CA THR A 433 -9.78 10.18 -2.65
C THR A 433 -10.95 9.25 -2.29
N GLU A 434 -12.13 9.49 -2.87
CA GLU A 434 -13.24 8.54 -2.88
C GLU A 434 -12.91 7.24 -3.66
N ASP A 435 -12.04 7.30 -4.68
CA ASP A 435 -11.86 6.29 -5.72
C ASP A 435 -10.40 5.93 -6.07
N THR A 436 -9.42 6.66 -5.53
CA THR A 436 -7.98 6.50 -5.81
C THR A 436 -7.13 6.64 -4.55
N ALA A 437 -5.92 6.08 -4.56
CA ALA A 437 -4.92 6.26 -3.51
C ALA A 437 -3.50 6.14 -4.09
N THR A 438 -2.58 6.98 -3.62
CA THR A 438 -1.17 6.93 -4.03
C THR A 438 -0.37 6.19 -2.96
N VAL A 439 0.15 5.01 -3.30
CA VAL A 439 1.01 4.20 -2.43
C VAL A 439 2.47 4.40 -2.82
N SER A 440 3.36 4.52 -1.84
CA SER A 440 4.80 4.77 -2.05
C SER A 440 5.66 4.00 -1.05
N TRP A 441 6.84 3.55 -1.50
CA TRP A 441 7.76 2.67 -0.77
C TRP A 441 9.22 2.98 -1.13
N ASP A 442 10.14 2.59 -0.25
CA ASP A 442 11.57 2.57 -0.52
C ASP A 442 11.96 1.30 -1.29
N GLN A 443 12.93 1.42 -2.20
CA GLN A 443 13.33 0.33 -3.10
C GLN A 443 14.02 -0.82 -2.36
N ALA A 444 13.82 -2.04 -2.86
CA ALA A 444 14.59 -3.19 -2.44
C ALA A 444 16.05 -3.06 -2.91
N GLN A 445 17.00 -3.49 -2.07
CA GLN A 445 18.44 -3.49 -2.35
C GLN A 445 18.83 -4.62 -3.31
N ALA A 446 18.13 -5.76 -3.23
CA ALA A 446 18.29 -6.88 -4.13
C ALA A 446 18.11 -6.46 -5.61
N GLY A 447 18.95 -6.98 -6.49
CA GLY A 447 18.81 -6.78 -7.94
C GLY A 447 17.58 -7.50 -8.51
N ILE A 448 16.43 -6.83 -8.50
CA ILE A 448 15.10 -7.36 -8.85
C ILE A 448 14.64 -7.04 -10.28
N GLU A 449 13.57 -7.69 -10.72
CA GLU A 449 12.91 -7.47 -12.01
C GLU A 449 11.74 -6.47 -11.91
N GLY A 450 10.99 -6.51 -10.80
CA GLY A 450 9.88 -5.61 -10.53
C GLY A 450 9.29 -5.79 -9.13
N TYR A 451 8.24 -5.02 -8.86
CA TYR A 451 7.37 -5.19 -7.70
C TYR A 451 6.02 -5.73 -8.15
N MET A 452 5.38 -6.53 -7.28
CA MET A 452 3.98 -6.91 -7.41
C MET A 452 3.21 -6.25 -6.28
N LEU A 453 2.18 -5.48 -6.64
CA LEU A 453 1.34 -4.74 -5.72
C LEU A 453 -0.09 -5.30 -5.78
N SER A 454 -0.63 -5.68 -4.63
CA SER A 454 -1.93 -6.33 -4.51
C SER A 454 -2.76 -5.62 -3.47
N TYR A 455 -3.89 -5.03 -3.85
CA TYR A 455 -4.82 -4.41 -2.91
C TYR A 455 -6.06 -5.28 -2.73
N THR A 456 -6.52 -5.41 -1.50
CA THR A 456 -7.69 -6.19 -1.13
C THR A 456 -8.66 -5.32 -0.34
N SER A 457 -9.92 -5.27 -0.77
CA SER A 457 -11.00 -4.63 0.00
C SER A 457 -11.43 -5.52 1.17
N ALA A 458 -12.01 -4.93 2.22
CA ALA A 458 -12.67 -5.68 3.29
C ALA A 458 -13.82 -6.61 2.80
N GLU A 459 -14.31 -6.40 1.57
CA GLU A 459 -15.33 -7.24 0.92
C GLU A 459 -14.73 -8.44 0.15
N GLY A 460 -13.40 -8.61 0.16
CA GLY A 460 -12.70 -9.76 -0.41
C GLY A 460 -12.33 -9.65 -1.90
N SER A 461 -12.46 -8.47 -2.52
CA SER A 461 -11.97 -8.25 -3.89
C SER A 461 -10.49 -7.91 -3.88
N SER A 462 -9.62 -8.80 -4.35
CA SER A 462 -8.20 -8.53 -4.59
C SER A 462 -7.91 -8.21 -6.05
N SER A 463 -6.81 -7.49 -6.33
CA SER A 463 -6.30 -7.29 -7.69
C SER A 463 -4.79 -7.04 -7.68
N ASP A 464 -4.07 -7.79 -8.52
CA ASP A 464 -2.61 -7.81 -8.58
C ASP A 464 -2.09 -6.96 -9.76
N ILE A 465 -1.06 -6.15 -9.50
CA ILE A 465 -0.49 -5.16 -10.42
C ILE A 465 1.03 -5.32 -10.44
N SER A 466 1.60 -5.65 -11.60
CA SER A 466 3.05 -5.60 -11.82
C SER A 466 3.50 -4.15 -12.01
N VAL A 467 4.57 -3.77 -11.31
CA VAL A 467 5.16 -2.43 -11.30
C VAL A 467 6.67 -2.54 -11.58
N ALA A 468 7.23 -1.60 -12.34
CA ALA A 468 8.64 -1.63 -12.72
C ALA A 468 9.58 -1.43 -11.51
N ARG A 469 10.74 -2.10 -11.52
CA ARG A 469 11.72 -2.12 -10.42
C ARG A 469 12.25 -0.76 -9.94
N ASP A 470 12.21 0.23 -10.82
CA ASP A 470 12.68 1.60 -10.58
C ASP A 470 11.58 2.51 -10.01
N SER A 471 10.34 2.03 -9.93
CA SER A 471 9.22 2.77 -9.33
C SER A 471 9.30 2.75 -7.80
N THR A 472 9.07 3.91 -7.18
CA THR A 472 8.90 4.11 -5.73
C THR A 472 7.47 4.47 -5.33
N SER A 473 6.56 4.56 -6.31
CA SER A 473 5.15 4.85 -6.06
C SER A 473 4.24 4.31 -7.17
N TYR A 474 2.97 4.10 -6.84
CA TYR A 474 1.91 3.72 -7.76
C TYR A 474 0.59 4.36 -7.33
N ARG A 475 -0.24 4.77 -8.29
CA ARG A 475 -1.58 5.31 -8.01
C ARG A 475 -2.65 4.27 -8.32
N LEU A 476 -3.25 3.72 -7.27
CA LEU A 476 -4.43 2.87 -7.35
C LEU A 476 -5.63 3.70 -7.82
N ILE A 477 -6.47 3.10 -8.68
CA ILE A 477 -7.66 3.73 -9.27
C ILE A 477 -8.83 2.74 -9.29
N GLY A 478 -10.06 3.26 -9.23
CA GLY A 478 -11.27 2.41 -9.23
C GLY A 478 -11.51 1.69 -7.88
N LEU A 479 -11.02 2.26 -6.78
CA LEU A 479 -11.33 1.80 -5.43
C LEU A 479 -12.80 2.09 -5.09
N ARG A 480 -13.39 1.29 -4.20
CA ARG A 480 -14.74 1.54 -3.68
C ARG A 480 -14.72 2.66 -2.63
N PRO A 481 -15.61 3.67 -2.70
CA PRO A 481 -15.73 4.72 -1.69
C PRO A 481 -16.20 4.22 -0.32
N GLY A 482 -15.70 4.83 0.76
CA GLY A 482 -16.07 4.51 2.14
C GLY A 482 -15.67 3.10 2.63
N VAL A 483 -14.64 2.49 2.02
CA VAL A 483 -14.20 1.11 2.30
C VAL A 483 -12.73 1.10 2.71
N LEU A 484 -12.39 0.25 3.69
CA LEU A 484 -11.00 -0.04 4.06
C LEU A 484 -10.37 -0.99 3.03
N HIS A 485 -9.24 -0.58 2.47
CA HIS A 485 -8.41 -1.40 1.58
C HIS A 485 -7.04 -1.64 2.24
N THR A 486 -6.63 -2.90 2.31
CA THR A 486 -5.27 -3.29 2.70
C THR A 486 -4.46 -3.50 1.42
N VAL A 487 -3.36 -2.76 1.27
CA VAL A 487 -2.45 -2.85 0.12
C VAL A 487 -1.17 -3.58 0.54
N TYR A 488 -0.83 -4.62 -0.20
CA TYR A 488 0.39 -5.40 -0.07
C TYR A 488 1.35 -5.10 -1.21
N ILE A 489 2.66 -5.11 -0.95
CA ILE A 489 3.71 -5.08 -1.98
C ILE A 489 4.78 -6.13 -1.66
N TRP A 490 5.35 -6.72 -2.70
CA TRP A 490 6.57 -7.52 -2.63
C TRP A 490 7.40 -7.36 -3.90
N ALA A 491 8.72 -7.50 -3.80
CA ALA A 491 9.61 -7.54 -4.94
C ALA A 491 9.68 -8.97 -5.53
N TYR A 492 10.06 -9.10 -6.80
CA TYR A 492 10.27 -10.40 -7.46
C TYR A 492 11.46 -10.42 -8.44
N LYS A 493 11.96 -11.63 -8.69
CA LYS A 493 13.10 -11.94 -9.58
C LYS A 493 12.96 -13.39 -10.06
N GLY A 494 12.45 -13.60 -11.27
CA GLY A 494 11.96 -14.91 -11.71
C GLY A 494 10.90 -15.45 -10.75
N ASP A 495 11.01 -16.72 -10.38
CA ASP A 495 10.10 -17.38 -9.44
C ASP A 495 10.32 -16.99 -7.96
N LYS A 496 11.37 -16.22 -7.63
CA LYS A 496 11.64 -15.76 -6.25
C LYS A 496 10.88 -14.46 -5.95
N VAL A 497 10.37 -14.36 -4.71
CA VAL A 497 9.64 -13.18 -4.18
C VAL A 497 10.19 -12.78 -2.81
N SER A 498 10.07 -11.50 -2.45
CA SER A 498 10.38 -11.00 -1.11
C SER A 498 9.28 -11.33 -0.09
N GLY A 499 9.53 -11.02 1.19
CA GLY A 499 8.46 -10.81 2.16
C GLY A 499 7.48 -9.72 1.70
N LYS A 500 6.22 -9.79 2.16
CA LYS A 500 5.18 -8.80 1.84
C LYS A 500 5.14 -7.68 2.88
N SER A 501 5.34 -6.44 2.45
CA SER A 501 5.00 -5.25 3.23
C SER A 501 3.54 -4.85 3.00
N SER A 502 2.89 -4.28 4.01
CA SER A 502 1.45 -3.93 3.95
C SER A 502 1.13 -2.57 4.57
N THR A 503 0.19 -1.86 3.96
CA THR A 503 -0.35 -0.57 4.43
C THR A 503 -1.89 -0.59 4.31
N GLU A 504 -2.58 0.26 5.07
CA GLU A 504 -4.04 0.35 5.06
C GLU A 504 -4.51 1.77 4.75
N ALA A 505 -5.57 1.88 3.95
CA ALA A 505 -6.21 3.14 3.64
C ALA A 505 -7.73 2.97 3.51
N GLU A 506 -8.47 3.81 4.21
CA GLU A 506 -9.92 3.92 4.06
C GLU A 506 -10.23 5.03 3.06
N THR A 507 -10.92 4.69 1.97
CA THR A 507 -11.35 5.67 0.95
C THR A 507 -12.36 6.65 1.53
N LYS A 508 -12.41 7.87 0.98
CA LYS A 508 -13.39 8.87 1.38
C LYS A 508 -14.80 8.43 0.95
N LEU A 509 -15.82 8.93 1.64
CA LEU A 509 -17.21 8.82 1.20
C LEU A 509 -17.37 9.64 -0.10
N ASP A 510 -17.95 9.04 -1.14
CA ASP A 510 -18.31 9.78 -2.35
C ASP A 510 -19.52 10.67 -2.10
N ALA A 511 -19.47 11.90 -2.63
CA ALA A 511 -20.64 12.76 -2.57
C ALA A 511 -21.70 12.31 -3.58
N PRO A 512 -23.01 12.45 -3.29
CA PRO A 512 -24.07 12.20 -4.27
C PRO A 512 -23.84 12.98 -5.57
N ALA A 513 -24.44 12.50 -6.66
CA ALA A 513 -24.28 13.10 -7.99
C ALA A 513 -25.58 13.71 -8.52
N ASN A 514 -25.47 14.48 -9.60
CA ASN A 514 -26.60 15.00 -10.39
C ASN A 514 -27.75 15.64 -9.57
N LEU A 515 -27.41 16.46 -8.56
CA LEU A 515 -28.41 17.22 -7.80
C LEU A 515 -29.14 18.23 -8.70
N LEU A 516 -30.40 17.93 -8.99
CA LEU A 516 -31.30 18.73 -9.81
C LEU A 516 -32.50 19.17 -8.98
N ALA A 517 -32.97 20.39 -9.21
CA ALA A 517 -34.30 20.82 -8.81
C ALA A 517 -35.28 20.62 -9.97
N ARG A 518 -36.54 20.34 -9.62
CA ARG A 518 -37.67 20.08 -10.52
C ARG A 518 -38.98 20.47 -9.83
N ASP A 519 -40.07 20.48 -10.60
CA ASP A 519 -41.44 20.68 -10.11
C ASP A 519 -41.60 21.96 -9.27
N GLU A 520 -40.96 23.04 -9.73
CA GLU A 520 -41.01 24.34 -9.09
C GLU A 520 -42.43 24.91 -9.03
N THR A 521 -42.80 25.43 -7.87
CA THR A 521 -44.06 26.14 -7.64
C THR A 521 -43.82 27.46 -6.92
N GLU A 522 -44.89 28.20 -6.62
CA GLU A 522 -44.84 29.42 -5.81
C GLU A 522 -44.39 29.20 -4.35
N SER A 523 -44.37 27.96 -3.83
CA SER A 523 -43.97 27.68 -2.43
C SER A 523 -43.27 26.33 -2.19
N SER A 524 -42.90 25.61 -3.24
CA SER A 524 -42.23 24.31 -3.16
C SER A 524 -41.35 24.05 -4.39
N PHE A 525 -40.41 23.11 -4.26
CA PHE A 525 -39.81 22.40 -5.39
C PHE A 525 -39.24 21.06 -4.91
N THR A 526 -39.14 20.09 -5.82
CA THR A 526 -38.51 18.79 -5.56
C THR A 526 -37.03 18.88 -5.91
N VAL A 527 -36.15 18.39 -5.05
CA VAL A 527 -34.77 18.08 -5.41
C VAL A 527 -34.57 16.57 -5.53
N SER A 528 -33.80 16.16 -6.53
CA SER A 528 -33.44 14.78 -6.83
C SER A 528 -31.95 14.65 -7.04
N TRP A 529 -31.33 13.58 -6.55
CA TRP A 529 -29.91 13.28 -6.71
C TRP A 529 -29.68 11.78 -6.95
N ASP A 530 -28.58 11.44 -7.60
CA ASP A 530 -28.10 10.06 -7.66
C ASP A 530 -27.44 9.71 -6.31
N PRO A 531 -27.68 8.50 -5.78
CA PRO A 531 -27.19 8.12 -4.45
C PRO A 531 -25.67 7.94 -4.43
N ALA A 532 -25.07 8.08 -3.25
CA ALA A 532 -23.68 7.71 -3.01
C ALA A 532 -23.48 6.19 -3.16
N GLN A 533 -22.27 5.78 -3.56
CA GLN A 533 -21.86 4.38 -3.67
C GLN A 533 -21.36 3.80 -2.34
N ALA A 534 -20.77 4.65 -1.49
CA ALA A 534 -20.47 4.31 -0.11
C ALA A 534 -21.75 3.97 0.66
N GLU A 535 -21.70 2.91 1.48
CA GLU A 535 -22.72 2.67 2.50
C GLU A 535 -22.71 3.82 3.51
N ILE A 536 -23.86 4.46 3.74
CA ILE A 536 -24.03 5.71 4.51
C ILE A 536 -25.23 5.62 5.46
N ASP A 537 -25.21 6.40 6.54
CA ASP A 537 -26.32 6.49 7.50
C ASP A 537 -27.47 7.34 6.94
N GLY A 538 -27.14 8.34 6.11
CA GLY A 538 -28.12 9.22 5.49
C GLY A 538 -27.48 10.39 4.73
N TYR A 539 -28.33 11.30 4.28
CA TYR A 539 -27.94 12.59 3.71
C TYR A 539 -28.39 13.73 4.63
N ILE A 540 -27.60 14.80 4.70
CA ILE A 540 -28.05 16.08 5.23
C ILE A 540 -28.26 17.04 4.05
N LEU A 541 -29.47 17.58 3.98
CA LEU A 541 -29.88 18.58 3.00
C LEU A 541 -30.01 19.93 3.71
N THR A 542 -29.48 21.00 3.12
CA THR A 542 -29.75 22.37 3.55
C THR A 542 -30.21 23.21 2.38
N TYR A 543 -31.02 24.23 2.65
CA TYR A 543 -31.43 25.18 1.63
C TYR A 543 -31.29 26.60 2.16
N THR A 544 -30.62 27.47 1.40
CA THR A 544 -30.36 28.86 1.78
C THR A 544 -31.10 29.78 0.82
N SER A 545 -31.96 30.65 1.35
CA SER A 545 -32.57 31.73 0.57
C SER A 545 -31.56 32.83 0.27
N SER A 546 -31.80 33.65 -0.77
CA SER A 546 -31.02 34.88 -1.00
C SER A 546 -31.12 35.91 0.14
N GLU A 547 -32.05 35.73 1.09
CA GLU A 547 -32.19 36.53 2.31
C GLU A 547 -31.40 35.97 3.51
N GLY A 548 -30.72 34.82 3.36
CA GLY A 548 -29.82 34.25 4.37
C GLY A 548 -30.48 33.28 5.37
N SER A 549 -31.76 32.92 5.20
CA SER A 549 -32.38 31.87 6.01
C SER A 549 -31.92 30.48 5.56
N SER A 550 -31.44 29.64 6.47
CA SER A 550 -31.08 28.24 6.20
C SER A 550 -31.54 27.29 7.30
N GLU A 551 -32.11 26.15 6.90
CA GLU A 551 -32.43 25.02 7.78
C GLU A 551 -31.62 23.79 7.37
N GLU A 552 -31.40 22.87 8.32
CA GLU A 552 -30.81 21.56 8.05
C GLU A 552 -31.85 20.44 8.21
N ILE A 553 -31.92 19.57 7.21
CA ILE A 553 -32.93 18.51 7.08
C ILE A 553 -32.20 17.17 6.94
N PRO A 554 -32.30 16.25 7.91
CA PRO A 554 -31.82 14.89 7.76
C PRO A 554 -32.74 14.08 6.84
N VAL A 555 -32.15 13.27 5.97
CA VAL A 555 -32.83 12.44 4.97
C VAL A 555 -32.24 11.02 5.02
N GLY A 556 -33.09 9.99 4.97
CA GLY A 556 -32.66 8.58 4.96
C GLY A 556 -31.78 8.23 3.77
N SER A 557 -30.84 7.28 3.96
CA SER A 557 -29.89 6.84 2.93
C SER A 557 -30.54 6.13 1.74
N ASP A 558 -31.75 5.61 1.91
CA ASP A 558 -32.59 4.99 0.88
C ASP A 558 -33.18 6.00 -0.12
N ARG A 559 -33.14 7.30 0.19
CA ARG A 559 -33.85 8.32 -0.58
C ARG A 559 -32.96 9.03 -1.59
N THR A 560 -33.49 9.18 -2.80
CA THR A 560 -32.91 9.93 -3.92
C THR A 560 -33.65 11.24 -4.22
N SER A 561 -34.68 11.58 -3.43
CA SER A 561 -35.42 12.84 -3.58
C SER A 561 -36.08 13.36 -2.29
N TYR A 562 -36.23 14.69 -2.24
CA TYR A 562 -36.89 15.43 -1.17
C TYR A 562 -37.66 16.63 -1.73
N MET A 563 -38.88 16.88 -1.23
CA MET A 563 -39.69 18.04 -1.62
C MET A 563 -39.59 19.13 -0.57
N LEU A 564 -38.94 20.25 -0.92
CA LEU A 564 -38.92 21.45 -0.09
C LEU A 564 -40.28 22.17 -0.21
N THR A 565 -40.79 22.69 0.90
CA THR A 565 -42.12 23.31 1.01
C THR A 565 -42.08 24.54 1.90
N SER A 566 -43.18 25.29 1.97
CA SER A 566 -43.28 26.53 2.77
C SER A 566 -42.30 27.64 2.35
N LEU A 567 -41.83 27.58 1.10
CA LEU A 567 -40.92 28.55 0.51
C LEU A 567 -41.64 29.85 0.12
N ARG A 568 -40.88 30.93 -0.04
CA ARG A 568 -41.41 32.23 -0.50
C ARG A 568 -41.51 32.26 -2.04
N PRO A 569 -42.58 32.81 -2.62
CA PRO A 569 -42.71 33.01 -4.07
C PRO A 569 -41.61 33.91 -4.66
N GLY A 570 -41.19 33.62 -5.90
CA GLY A 570 -40.22 34.41 -6.67
C GLY A 570 -38.76 34.42 -6.15
N VAL A 571 -38.44 33.76 -5.04
CA VAL A 571 -37.13 33.79 -4.38
C VAL A 571 -36.18 32.74 -4.95
N LEU A 572 -34.90 33.11 -5.10
CA LEU A 572 -33.84 32.20 -5.48
C LEU A 572 -33.28 31.47 -4.24
N TYR A 573 -33.29 30.16 -4.28
CA TYR A 573 -32.73 29.26 -3.27
C TYR A 573 -31.50 28.54 -3.81
N THR A 574 -30.49 28.38 -2.96
CA THR A 574 -29.37 27.45 -3.20
C THR A 574 -29.51 26.28 -2.24
N VAL A 575 -29.67 25.07 -2.77
CA VAL A 575 -29.77 23.84 -1.97
C VAL A 575 -28.41 23.16 -1.97
N TYR A 576 -27.95 22.74 -0.80
CA TYR A 576 -26.79 21.89 -0.61
C TYR A 576 -27.21 20.50 -0.13
N ILE A 577 -26.47 19.47 -0.50
CA ILE A 577 -26.60 18.14 0.09
C ILE A 577 -25.22 17.47 0.24
N TRP A 578 -25.07 16.63 1.25
CA TRP A 578 -23.91 15.77 1.47
C TRP A 578 -24.37 14.49 2.18
N ALA A 579 -23.64 13.39 2.00
CA ALA A 579 -23.88 12.15 2.75
C ALA A 579 -23.07 12.13 4.06
N VAL A 580 -23.52 11.33 5.03
CA VAL A 580 -22.88 11.16 6.34
C VAL A 580 -22.79 9.68 6.74
N LYS A 581 -21.72 9.33 7.47
CA LYS A 581 -21.52 8.03 8.12
C LYS A 581 -20.74 8.23 9.41
N GLY A 582 -21.40 8.05 10.57
CA GLY A 582 -20.87 8.49 11.86
C GLY A 582 -20.44 9.97 11.82
N ASP A 583 -19.24 10.26 12.32
CA ASP A 583 -18.66 11.62 12.30
C ASP A 583 -18.12 12.05 10.91
N LYS A 584 -18.19 11.19 9.88
CA LYS A 584 -17.69 11.48 8.53
C LYS A 584 -18.77 12.07 7.63
N ALA A 585 -18.40 13.05 6.81
CA ALA A 585 -19.28 13.73 5.87
C ALA A 585 -18.61 13.88 4.49
N THR A 586 -19.40 13.82 3.41
CA THR A 586 -18.90 14.08 2.05
C THR A 586 -18.67 15.57 1.82
N ARG A 587 -17.98 15.92 0.72
CA ARG A 587 -18.06 17.29 0.18
C ARG A 587 -19.54 17.65 -0.11
N LYS A 588 -19.92 18.90 0.14
CA LYS A 588 -21.26 19.41 -0.20
C LYS A 588 -21.34 19.67 -1.70
N ILE A 589 -22.35 19.14 -2.38
CA ILE A 589 -22.75 19.57 -3.73
C ILE A 589 -23.87 20.61 -3.61
N SER A 590 -24.11 21.40 -4.66
CA SER A 590 -25.17 22.41 -4.63
C SER A 590 -25.91 22.58 -5.95
N THR A 591 -27.20 22.85 -5.88
CA THR A 591 -28.03 23.26 -7.02
C THR A 591 -28.80 24.55 -6.70
N LYS A 592 -29.38 25.20 -7.72
CA LYS A 592 -30.15 26.44 -7.54
C LYS A 592 -31.52 26.32 -8.20
N ALA A 593 -32.54 26.78 -7.48
CA ALA A 593 -33.92 26.83 -7.95
C ALA A 593 -34.57 28.16 -7.58
N GLN A 594 -35.44 28.66 -8.44
CA GLN A 594 -36.25 29.84 -8.16
C GLN A 594 -37.71 29.45 -8.17
N THR A 595 -38.39 29.66 -7.03
CA THR A 595 -39.83 29.49 -6.90
C THR A 595 -40.56 30.39 -7.88
N ASP A 596 -41.73 29.94 -8.34
CA ASP A 596 -42.55 30.74 -9.25
C ASP A 596 -43.16 31.98 -8.56
N ILE A 597 -43.58 32.93 -9.39
CA ILE A 597 -44.23 34.17 -8.96
C ILE A 597 -45.67 33.82 -8.57
N ASP A 598 -46.08 34.08 -7.33
CA ASP A 598 -47.48 33.91 -6.94
C ASP A 598 -48.37 34.91 -7.67
N SER A 599 -49.65 34.57 -7.83
CA SER A 599 -50.52 35.29 -8.77
C SER A 599 -51.30 36.42 -8.05
N PRO A 600 -51.53 37.57 -8.71
CA PRO A 600 -52.31 38.67 -8.13
C PRO A 600 -53.69 38.21 -7.67
N LYS A 601 -54.12 38.62 -6.47
CA LYS A 601 -55.36 38.13 -5.85
C LYS A 601 -56.50 39.12 -6.05
N ASP A 602 -57.74 38.68 -5.82
CA ASP A 602 -58.95 39.52 -5.79
C ASP A 602 -59.27 40.35 -7.05
N LEU A 603 -58.78 39.95 -8.24
CA LEU A 603 -59.01 40.68 -9.49
C LEU A 603 -60.51 40.89 -9.78
N ARG A 604 -60.94 42.15 -9.80
CA ARG A 604 -62.36 42.52 -9.98
C ARG A 604 -62.53 43.90 -10.63
N ALA A 605 -63.62 44.06 -11.36
CA ALA A 605 -64.10 45.36 -11.83
C ALA A 605 -65.01 46.02 -10.78
N VAL A 606 -64.80 47.31 -10.54
CA VAL A 606 -65.64 48.22 -9.74
C VAL A 606 -66.00 49.45 -10.58
N ASP A 607 -66.96 50.26 -10.10
CA ASP A 607 -67.38 51.52 -10.74
C ASP A 607 -67.72 51.42 -12.24
N VAL A 608 -68.33 50.30 -12.64
CA VAL A 608 -68.68 50.00 -14.04
C VAL A 608 -69.79 50.92 -14.57
N THR A 609 -69.51 51.64 -15.64
CA THR A 609 -70.43 52.59 -16.30
C THR A 609 -71.05 51.99 -17.58
N LEU A 610 -71.52 52.85 -18.50
CA LEU A 610 -71.90 52.48 -19.86
C LEU A 610 -70.67 52.17 -20.75
N ASP A 611 -69.50 52.67 -20.38
CA ASP A 611 -68.35 52.91 -21.27
C ASP A 611 -66.96 52.80 -20.58
N SER A 612 -66.92 52.49 -19.28
CA SER A 612 -65.69 52.37 -18.49
C SER A 612 -65.86 51.44 -17.28
N ALA A 613 -64.75 51.03 -16.68
CA ALA A 613 -64.68 50.28 -15.43
C ALA A 613 -63.31 50.47 -14.75
N SER A 614 -63.29 50.47 -13.41
CA SER A 614 -62.05 50.45 -12.63
C SER A 614 -61.70 49.02 -12.28
N LEU A 615 -60.55 48.53 -12.74
CA LEU A 615 -60.05 47.18 -12.48
C LEU A 615 -59.15 47.24 -11.24
N THR A 616 -59.31 46.32 -10.28
CA THR A 616 -58.59 46.33 -9.00
C THR A 616 -58.12 44.92 -8.62
N TRP A 617 -56.94 44.81 -7.98
CA TRP A 617 -56.34 43.56 -7.52
C TRP A 617 -55.46 43.77 -6.28
N THR A 618 -55.18 42.67 -5.59
CA THR A 618 -54.20 42.58 -4.50
C THR A 618 -52.84 42.15 -5.08
N PRO A 619 -51.73 42.88 -4.83
CA PRO A 619 -50.39 42.50 -5.28
C PRO A 619 -49.94 41.10 -4.79
N PRO A 620 -49.05 40.42 -5.52
CA PRO A 620 -48.44 39.16 -5.10
C PRO A 620 -47.45 39.35 -3.93
N LEU A 621 -47.04 38.25 -3.31
CA LEU A 621 -45.99 38.21 -2.28
C LEU A 621 -44.57 38.16 -2.89
N ALA A 622 -44.45 37.60 -4.10
CA ALA A 622 -43.26 37.72 -4.91
C ALA A 622 -42.98 39.19 -5.22
N ASP A 623 -41.75 39.62 -4.97
CA ASP A 623 -41.22 40.86 -5.49
C ASP A 623 -41.11 40.77 -7.04
N ILE A 624 -41.56 41.80 -7.75
CA ILE A 624 -41.87 41.80 -9.19
C ILE A 624 -41.43 43.10 -9.87
N GLU A 625 -41.39 43.09 -11.20
CA GLU A 625 -41.14 44.30 -12.01
C GLU A 625 -42.44 45.00 -12.41
N GLY A 626 -43.49 44.22 -12.68
CA GLY A 626 -44.77 44.77 -13.12
C GLY A 626 -45.84 43.73 -13.40
N TYR A 627 -46.90 44.18 -14.06
CA TYR A 627 -48.03 43.37 -14.50
C TYR A 627 -48.28 43.52 -16.00
N ILE A 628 -48.76 42.46 -16.64
CA ILE A 628 -49.41 42.50 -17.95
C ILE A 628 -50.90 42.31 -17.69
N LEU A 629 -51.69 43.36 -17.93
CA LEU A 629 -53.14 43.37 -17.84
C LEU A 629 -53.73 43.40 -19.25
N THR A 630 -54.68 42.51 -19.56
CA THR A 630 -55.38 42.52 -20.86
C THR A 630 -56.89 42.56 -20.67
N TYR A 631 -57.61 43.20 -21.59
CA TYR A 631 -59.08 43.16 -21.63
C TYR A 631 -59.65 43.14 -23.05
N ARG A 632 -60.77 42.43 -23.23
CA ARG A 632 -61.46 42.23 -24.53
C ARG A 632 -62.94 41.90 -24.36
N ASP A 633 -63.74 42.14 -25.40
CA ASP A 633 -65.11 41.60 -25.51
C ASP A 633 -65.10 40.06 -25.42
N GLU A 634 -66.00 39.49 -24.62
CA GLU A 634 -66.20 38.03 -24.50
C GLU A 634 -66.58 37.39 -25.84
N GLU A 635 -67.29 38.13 -26.69
CA GLU A 635 -67.68 37.70 -28.05
C GLU A 635 -66.54 37.90 -29.08
N GLY A 636 -65.39 38.43 -28.68
CA GLY A 636 -64.19 38.55 -29.51
C GLY A 636 -64.25 39.59 -30.65
N ASN A 637 -65.28 40.46 -30.67
CA ASN A 637 -65.46 41.45 -31.76
C ASN A 637 -64.51 42.65 -31.67
N THR A 638 -63.86 42.85 -30.52
CA THR A 638 -62.94 43.97 -30.28
C THR A 638 -61.51 43.47 -30.09
N GLU A 639 -60.53 44.27 -30.53
CA GLU A 639 -59.11 43.96 -30.32
C GLU A 639 -58.80 43.85 -28.81
N THR A 640 -57.92 42.91 -28.45
CA THR A 640 -57.51 42.74 -27.06
C THR A 640 -56.56 43.87 -26.68
N VAL A 641 -56.95 44.70 -25.72
CA VAL A 641 -56.13 45.80 -25.22
C VAL A 641 -55.17 45.27 -24.17
N GLU A 642 -53.86 45.27 -24.45
CA GLU A 642 -52.81 45.00 -23.47
C GLU A 642 -52.31 46.30 -22.82
N LYS A 643 -51.98 46.21 -21.52
CA LYS A 643 -51.32 47.24 -20.72
C LYS A 643 -50.24 46.62 -19.85
N GLN A 644 -49.04 47.19 -19.93
CA GLN A 644 -47.95 46.91 -18.99
C GLN A 644 -47.99 47.97 -17.89
N LEU A 645 -48.02 47.51 -16.63
CA LEU A 645 -48.20 48.33 -15.43
C LEU A 645 -47.01 48.09 -14.49
N VAL A 646 -46.61 49.09 -13.69
CA VAL A 646 -45.47 48.93 -12.77
C VAL A 646 -45.88 48.18 -11.49
N ALA A 647 -44.92 47.52 -10.82
CA ALA A 647 -45.16 46.69 -9.63
C ALA A 647 -46.00 47.35 -8.51
N GLY A 648 -45.89 48.67 -8.35
CA GLY A 648 -46.63 49.44 -7.34
C GLY A 648 -48.10 49.71 -7.65
N GLU A 649 -48.61 49.33 -8.83
CA GLU A 649 -50.02 49.52 -9.18
C GLU A 649 -50.92 48.38 -8.66
N SER A 650 -52.07 48.74 -8.09
CA SER A 650 -53.13 47.82 -7.65
C SER A 650 -54.49 48.09 -8.32
N SER A 651 -54.54 49.03 -9.27
CA SER A 651 -55.74 49.40 -9.99
C SER A 651 -55.47 50.04 -11.35
N PHE A 652 -56.31 49.75 -12.35
CA PHE A 652 -56.25 50.33 -13.70
C PHE A 652 -57.65 50.77 -14.18
N ALA A 653 -57.78 51.99 -14.69
CA ALA A 653 -59.03 52.51 -15.23
C ALA A 653 -59.19 52.18 -16.74
N ALA A 654 -60.04 51.20 -17.05
CA ALA A 654 -60.39 50.86 -18.43
C ALA A 654 -61.49 51.78 -18.96
N SER A 655 -61.29 52.40 -20.12
CA SER A 655 -62.21 53.34 -20.76
C SER A 655 -62.49 52.96 -22.22
N SER A 656 -63.44 53.66 -22.85
CA SER A 656 -63.85 53.44 -24.25
C SER A 656 -64.41 52.04 -24.52
N LEU A 657 -65.14 51.49 -23.54
CA LEU A 657 -65.83 50.21 -23.63
C LEU A 657 -67.16 50.35 -24.37
N GLU A 658 -67.64 49.27 -25.00
CA GLU A 658 -68.96 49.21 -25.61
C GLU A 658 -70.05 49.00 -24.55
N MET A 659 -71.20 49.67 -24.71
CA MET A 659 -72.34 49.56 -23.79
C MET A 659 -73.07 48.21 -23.88
N GLY A 660 -73.47 47.66 -22.74
CA GLY A 660 -74.18 46.38 -22.65
C GLY A 660 -73.38 45.13 -23.04
N LYS A 661 -72.06 45.25 -23.25
CA LYS A 661 -71.13 44.16 -23.61
C LYS A 661 -70.49 43.51 -22.38
N ARG A 662 -70.03 42.27 -22.52
CA ARG A 662 -69.29 41.53 -21.49
C ARG A 662 -67.81 41.55 -21.82
N TYR A 663 -66.99 41.83 -20.82
CA TYR A 663 -65.54 41.96 -20.95
C TYR A 663 -64.83 40.92 -20.11
N ILE A 664 -63.95 40.15 -20.76
CA ILE A 664 -62.96 39.30 -20.09
C ILE A 664 -61.74 40.18 -19.79
N VAL A 665 -61.23 40.09 -18.56
CA VAL A 665 -60.02 40.77 -18.09
C VAL A 665 -59.07 39.72 -17.54
N THR A 666 -57.80 39.78 -17.93
CA THR A 666 -56.75 38.97 -17.31
C THR A 666 -55.62 39.84 -16.75
N ILE A 667 -54.94 39.34 -15.72
CA ILE A 667 -53.69 39.91 -15.21
C ILE A 667 -52.64 38.81 -14.99
N ILE A 668 -51.38 39.15 -15.24
CA ILE A 668 -50.20 38.30 -15.03
C ILE A 668 -49.12 39.17 -14.38
N ALA A 669 -48.58 38.77 -13.23
CA ALA A 669 -47.41 39.43 -12.64
C ALA A 669 -46.11 38.91 -13.26
N TYR A 670 -45.06 39.73 -13.34
CA TYR A 670 -43.81 39.34 -14.00
C TYR A 670 -42.53 39.89 -13.36
N ARG A 671 -41.43 39.17 -13.63
CA ARG A 671 -40.04 39.53 -13.32
C ARG A 671 -39.14 38.87 -14.37
N GLY A 672 -38.43 39.68 -15.17
CA GLY A 672 -37.63 39.22 -16.30
C GLY A 672 -38.45 38.38 -17.28
N ASN A 673 -38.05 37.11 -17.44
CA ASN A 673 -38.74 36.12 -18.26
C ASN A 673 -39.79 35.28 -17.49
N LYS A 674 -39.75 35.23 -16.15
CA LYS A 674 -40.77 34.53 -15.34
C LYS A 674 -42.11 35.28 -15.37
N ARG A 675 -43.19 34.54 -15.19
CA ARG A 675 -44.58 35.01 -15.20
C ARG A 675 -45.37 34.26 -14.11
N SER A 676 -46.33 34.91 -13.47
CA SER A 676 -47.30 34.22 -12.60
C SER A 676 -48.26 33.37 -13.44
N LYS A 677 -49.14 32.61 -12.77
CA LYS A 677 -50.33 32.06 -13.44
C LYS A 677 -51.25 33.23 -13.84
N VAL A 678 -52.06 33.00 -14.87
CA VAL A 678 -53.05 33.98 -15.35
C VAL A 678 -54.22 34.02 -14.38
N VAL A 679 -54.63 35.23 -13.98
CA VAL A 679 -55.83 35.44 -13.16
C VAL A 679 -56.85 36.19 -13.99
N GLU A 680 -58.08 35.67 -14.06
CA GLU A 680 -59.15 36.15 -14.94
C GLU A 680 -60.35 36.63 -14.13
N THR A 681 -61.04 37.67 -14.63
CA THR A 681 -62.33 38.14 -14.12
C THR A 681 -63.21 38.60 -15.28
N ILE A 682 -64.53 38.57 -15.11
CA ILE A 682 -65.49 38.95 -16.16
C ILE A 682 -66.48 39.97 -15.61
N PHE A 683 -66.70 41.06 -16.34
CA PHE A 683 -67.69 42.09 -15.99
C PHE A 683 -68.58 42.45 -17.18
N LYS A 684 -69.64 43.23 -16.94
CA LYS A 684 -70.57 43.68 -17.98
C LYS A 684 -70.85 45.18 -17.85
N THR A 685 -70.69 45.93 -18.93
CA THR A 685 -71.06 47.35 -19.00
C THR A 685 -72.58 47.53 -18.94
N VAL A 686 -73.02 48.69 -18.43
CA VAL A 686 -74.44 49.03 -18.30
C VAL A 686 -75.06 49.24 -19.70
N GLY A 687 -76.37 49.00 -19.84
CA GLY A 687 -77.10 49.16 -21.11
C GLY A 687 -78.47 49.82 -20.96
N LEU A 688 -79.01 50.35 -22.05
CA LEU A 688 -80.30 51.05 -22.11
C LEU A 688 -81.50 50.10 -22.16
N LEU A 689 -82.64 50.53 -21.60
CA LEU A 689 -83.88 49.73 -21.54
C LEU A 689 -84.57 49.58 -22.92
N HIS A 690 -84.51 50.62 -23.74
CA HIS A 690 -85.05 50.65 -25.10
C HIS A 690 -83.97 51.14 -26.09
N PRO A 691 -83.12 50.26 -26.65
CA PRO A 691 -82.03 50.67 -27.55
C PRO A 691 -82.50 51.40 -28.83
N PHE A 692 -83.69 51.07 -29.35
CA PHE A 692 -84.30 51.70 -30.53
C PHE A 692 -85.72 52.18 -30.17
N PRO A 693 -85.86 53.32 -29.47
CA PRO A 693 -87.16 53.75 -28.95
C PRO A 693 -88.12 54.10 -30.09
N MET A 694 -89.34 53.53 -30.09
CA MET A 694 -90.33 53.82 -31.13
C MET A 694 -91.09 55.13 -30.94
N ASP A 695 -91.03 55.70 -29.73
CA ASP A 695 -91.85 56.84 -29.32
C ASP A 695 -91.19 57.64 -28.18
N CYS A 696 -91.71 58.83 -27.92
CA CYS A 696 -91.23 59.73 -26.87
C CYS A 696 -91.39 59.17 -25.43
N VAL A 697 -92.30 58.22 -25.21
CA VAL A 697 -92.45 57.53 -23.91
C VAL A 697 -91.30 56.55 -23.68
N GLN A 698 -90.81 55.87 -24.72
CA GLN A 698 -89.64 55.00 -24.66
C GLN A 698 -88.34 55.79 -24.46
N ILE A 699 -88.21 56.94 -25.14
CA ILE A 699 -87.14 57.92 -24.87
C ILE A 699 -87.16 58.35 -23.38
N MET A 700 -88.35 58.69 -22.86
CA MET A 700 -88.52 59.07 -21.44
C MET A 700 -88.24 57.92 -20.47
N LYS A 701 -88.55 56.67 -20.83
CA LYS A 701 -88.20 55.45 -20.06
C LYS A 701 -86.70 55.15 -20.02
N ASN A 702 -85.95 55.57 -21.04
CA ASN A 702 -84.47 55.57 -21.02
C ASN A 702 -83.89 56.68 -20.11
N GLY A 703 -84.72 57.52 -19.47
CA GLY A 703 -84.30 58.57 -18.55
C GLY A 703 -84.25 59.99 -19.14
N ASN A 704 -84.49 60.14 -20.46
CA ASN A 704 -84.48 61.44 -21.13
C ASN A 704 -85.77 62.23 -20.84
N LYS A 705 -85.69 63.19 -19.91
CA LYS A 705 -86.84 64.01 -19.44
C LYS A 705 -86.79 65.47 -19.90
N ARG A 706 -86.14 65.77 -21.02
CA ARG A 706 -86.06 67.15 -21.57
C ARG A 706 -86.90 67.23 -22.83
N ASN A 707 -87.54 68.37 -23.06
CA ASN A 707 -88.14 68.66 -24.36
C ASN A 707 -87.04 68.82 -25.40
N GLY A 708 -87.27 68.37 -26.64
CA GLY A 708 -86.28 68.48 -27.70
C GLY A 708 -86.58 67.58 -28.89
N VAL A 709 -85.71 67.64 -29.90
CA VAL A 709 -85.73 66.71 -31.04
C VAL A 709 -85.00 65.42 -30.64
N TYR A 710 -85.62 64.29 -30.92
CA TYR A 710 -85.07 62.96 -30.69
C TYR A 710 -85.32 62.04 -31.89
N THR A 711 -84.45 61.07 -32.08
CA THR A 711 -84.66 59.98 -33.05
C THR A 711 -85.59 58.92 -32.47
N VAL A 712 -86.67 58.64 -33.18
CA VAL A 712 -87.57 57.49 -32.94
C VAL A 712 -87.48 56.50 -34.10
N TYR A 713 -87.73 55.22 -33.82
CA TYR A 713 -87.59 54.12 -34.80
C TYR A 713 -88.93 53.46 -35.11
N ILE A 714 -89.40 53.60 -36.35
CA ILE A 714 -90.72 53.07 -36.77
C ILE A 714 -90.72 51.54 -36.59
N ASN A 715 -91.75 50.99 -35.92
CA ASN A 715 -91.88 49.54 -35.68
C ASN A 715 -90.64 48.86 -35.02
N ASN A 716 -89.85 49.60 -34.23
CA ASN A 716 -88.59 49.11 -33.62
C ASN A 716 -87.52 48.70 -34.67
N ASP A 717 -87.63 49.22 -35.90
CA ASP A 717 -86.73 48.96 -37.01
C ASP A 717 -85.58 49.99 -37.03
N ARG A 718 -84.35 49.54 -36.71
CA ARG A 718 -83.15 50.40 -36.72
C ARG A 718 -82.90 51.07 -38.07
N SER A 719 -83.40 50.50 -39.18
CA SER A 719 -83.25 51.07 -40.53
C SER A 719 -84.21 52.24 -40.82
N LYS A 720 -85.17 52.53 -39.91
CA LYS A 720 -86.21 53.56 -40.11
C LYS A 720 -86.22 54.62 -39.00
N PRO A 721 -85.16 55.44 -38.88
CA PRO A 721 -85.14 56.59 -37.99
C PRO A 721 -86.04 57.72 -38.52
N ILE A 722 -86.81 58.34 -37.62
CA ILE A 722 -87.49 59.63 -37.81
C ILE A 722 -87.02 60.56 -36.70
N GLU A 723 -86.64 61.79 -37.05
CA GLU A 723 -86.53 62.88 -36.08
C GLU A 723 -87.93 63.43 -35.75
N ALA A 724 -88.24 63.52 -34.46
CA ALA A 724 -89.48 64.13 -33.98
C ALA A 724 -89.23 65.00 -32.75
N TYR A 725 -90.02 66.06 -32.57
CA TYR A 725 -89.99 66.83 -31.33
C TYR A 725 -90.79 66.10 -30.26
N CYS A 726 -90.12 65.74 -29.16
CA CYS A 726 -90.76 65.20 -27.97
C CYS A 726 -91.05 66.32 -26.96
N ASP A 727 -92.31 66.38 -26.53
CA ASP A 727 -92.76 67.13 -25.36
C ASP A 727 -92.86 66.16 -24.17
N MET A 728 -92.02 66.42 -23.17
CA MET A 728 -91.83 65.63 -21.96
C MET A 728 -92.47 66.28 -20.72
N ASP A 729 -93.01 67.50 -20.84
CA ASP A 729 -93.58 68.25 -19.73
C ASP A 729 -95.11 68.22 -19.72
N THR A 730 -95.77 68.38 -20.88
CA THR A 730 -97.23 68.48 -20.94
C THR A 730 -97.89 67.17 -20.53
N ASP A 731 -98.82 67.23 -19.57
CA ASP A 731 -99.68 66.09 -19.18
C ASP A 731 -98.89 64.82 -18.81
N GLY A 732 -97.75 64.98 -18.15
CA GLY A 732 -96.85 63.87 -17.77
C GLY A 732 -95.94 63.36 -18.90
N GLY A 733 -95.89 64.07 -20.02
CA GLY A 733 -94.87 63.91 -21.06
C GLY A 733 -95.04 62.73 -22.00
N GLY A 734 -94.02 62.53 -22.84
CA GLY A 734 -93.95 61.47 -23.83
C GLY A 734 -94.79 61.73 -25.08
N TRP A 735 -95.13 62.98 -25.39
CA TRP A 735 -95.87 63.38 -26.60
C TRP A 735 -94.93 63.56 -27.79
N LEU A 736 -95.29 63.00 -28.94
CA LEU A 736 -94.63 63.23 -30.22
C LEU A 736 -95.42 64.31 -30.99
N VAL A 737 -94.81 65.47 -31.21
CA VAL A 737 -95.48 66.62 -31.83
C VAL A 737 -95.51 66.46 -33.36
N LEU A 738 -96.70 66.55 -33.95
CA LEU A 738 -96.96 66.41 -35.40
C LEU A 738 -97.05 67.77 -36.10
N GLN A 739 -97.57 68.79 -35.41
CA GLN A 739 -97.61 70.16 -35.87
C GLN A 739 -97.46 71.11 -34.67
N ARG A 740 -96.74 72.21 -34.90
CA ARG A 740 -96.58 73.33 -33.94
C ARG A 740 -96.68 74.64 -34.68
N ARG A 741 -97.40 75.60 -34.12
CA ARG A 741 -97.43 77.01 -34.50
C ARG A 741 -97.53 77.89 -33.27
N ASN A 742 -96.68 78.91 -33.20
CA ASN A 742 -96.44 79.72 -32.00
C ASN A 742 -95.68 81.04 -32.29
N ILE A 743 -95.37 81.33 -33.57
CA ILE A 743 -94.57 82.51 -33.97
C ILE A 743 -95.21 83.22 -35.18
N GLY A 744 -95.92 82.49 -36.06
CA GLY A 744 -96.58 83.03 -37.23
C GLY A 744 -95.69 83.33 -38.43
N LYS A 745 -94.42 82.87 -38.42
CA LYS A 745 -93.47 83.07 -39.51
C LYS A 745 -93.69 82.08 -40.65
N LEU A 746 -94.10 80.85 -40.33
CA LEU A 746 -94.30 79.80 -41.32
C LEU A 746 -95.71 79.88 -41.91
N ASP A 747 -95.77 80.07 -43.23
CA ASP A 747 -97.00 79.94 -43.99
C ASP A 747 -97.42 78.46 -44.11
N PHE A 748 -98.67 78.13 -43.75
CA PHE A 748 -99.27 76.79 -43.86
C PHE A 748 -100.18 76.63 -45.10
N MET A 749 -100.25 77.62 -46.00
CA MET A 749 -100.97 77.55 -47.28
C MET A 749 -100.22 76.70 -48.33
N LYS A 750 -99.93 75.45 -47.97
CA LYS A 750 -99.08 74.52 -48.75
C LYS A 750 -99.88 73.57 -49.66
N ARG A 751 -99.18 73.06 -50.67
CA ARG A 751 -99.67 72.10 -51.68
C ARG A 751 -99.66 70.66 -51.17
N TRP A 752 -100.42 69.78 -51.84
CA TRP A 752 -100.57 68.36 -51.51
C TRP A 752 -99.25 67.65 -51.23
N ARG A 753 -98.27 67.76 -52.14
CA ARG A 753 -96.94 67.13 -51.99
C ARG A 753 -96.14 67.64 -50.78
N GLN A 754 -96.35 68.89 -50.36
CA GLN A 754 -95.66 69.47 -49.20
C GLN A 754 -96.27 68.96 -47.89
N TYR A 755 -97.60 68.86 -47.83
CA TYR A 755 -98.28 68.23 -46.68
C TYR A 755 -97.96 66.75 -46.53
N ILE A 756 -97.65 66.04 -47.63
CA ILE A 756 -97.11 64.68 -47.62
C ILE A 756 -95.73 64.61 -46.97
N ALA A 757 -94.75 65.35 -47.50
CA ALA A 757 -93.34 65.26 -47.06
C ALA A 757 -93.07 65.87 -45.67
N GLY A 758 -93.84 66.89 -45.30
CA GLY A 758 -93.55 67.75 -44.14
C GLY A 758 -92.83 69.05 -44.53
N PHE A 759 -92.90 70.05 -43.66
CA PHE A 759 -92.27 71.36 -43.85
C PHE A 759 -92.11 72.10 -42.51
N GLY A 760 -91.14 73.02 -42.44
CA GLY A 760 -90.82 73.80 -41.22
C GLY A 760 -89.62 73.25 -40.44
N ASN A 761 -89.47 73.71 -39.20
CA ASN A 761 -88.38 73.33 -38.29
C ASN A 761 -88.98 72.73 -37.01
N LEU A 762 -88.53 71.53 -36.61
CA LEU A 762 -89.05 70.80 -35.44
C LEU A 762 -88.93 71.60 -34.12
N THR A 763 -87.98 72.53 -34.00
CA THR A 763 -87.83 73.39 -32.82
C THR A 763 -88.62 74.70 -32.88
N GLU A 764 -89.13 75.09 -34.06
CA GLU A 764 -89.98 76.26 -34.29
C GLU A 764 -91.37 75.79 -34.79
N GLU A 765 -91.87 76.37 -35.89
CA GLU A 765 -93.14 75.99 -36.50
C GLU A 765 -92.93 74.91 -37.55
N PHE A 766 -93.82 73.90 -37.59
CA PHE A 766 -93.72 72.80 -38.55
C PHE A 766 -95.02 72.00 -38.75
N TRP A 767 -95.03 71.21 -39.82
CA TRP A 767 -95.90 70.07 -40.07
C TRP A 767 -95.00 68.85 -40.39
N ILE A 768 -95.11 67.75 -39.64
CA ILE A 768 -94.15 66.63 -39.70
C ILE A 768 -94.18 65.85 -41.02
N GLY A 769 -95.33 65.82 -41.72
CA GLY A 769 -95.57 65.13 -42.99
C GLY A 769 -96.58 63.98 -42.86
N LEU A 770 -97.59 63.94 -43.73
CA LEU A 770 -98.67 62.94 -43.71
C LEU A 770 -98.16 61.51 -43.89
N ASP A 771 -97.09 61.27 -44.67
CA ASP A 771 -96.52 59.92 -44.79
C ASP A 771 -95.95 59.45 -43.45
N LYS A 772 -95.26 60.32 -42.70
CA LYS A 772 -94.75 60.00 -41.35
C LYS A 772 -95.88 59.81 -40.34
N ILE A 773 -96.93 60.63 -40.39
CA ILE A 773 -98.13 60.45 -39.54
C ILE A 773 -98.80 59.10 -39.85
N TYR A 774 -98.87 58.71 -41.12
CA TYR A 774 -99.36 57.40 -41.53
C TYR A 774 -98.46 56.29 -40.99
N GLU A 775 -97.15 56.33 -41.19
CA GLU A 775 -96.24 55.27 -40.73
C GLU A 775 -96.21 55.12 -39.19
N LEU A 776 -96.30 56.23 -38.44
CA LEU A 776 -96.41 56.21 -36.98
C LEU A 776 -97.73 55.59 -36.50
N THR A 777 -98.86 55.98 -37.13
CA THR A 777 -100.21 55.56 -36.68
C THR A 777 -100.68 54.24 -37.29
N ASN A 778 -100.11 53.77 -38.41
CA ASN A 778 -100.36 52.48 -39.05
C ASN A 778 -99.57 51.34 -38.38
N THR A 779 -99.57 51.34 -37.05
CA THR A 779 -98.90 50.35 -36.19
C THR A 779 -99.94 49.68 -35.28
N PRO A 780 -99.61 48.55 -34.61
CA PRO A 780 -100.49 47.95 -33.60
C PRO A 780 -100.78 48.88 -32.41
N THR A 781 -99.91 49.86 -32.17
CA THR A 781 -100.07 50.89 -31.14
C THR A 781 -101.32 51.73 -31.42
N GLN A 782 -102.17 51.87 -30.41
CA GLN A 782 -103.23 52.89 -30.39
C GLN A 782 -102.62 54.19 -29.85
N TYR A 783 -102.82 55.29 -30.57
CA TYR A 783 -102.37 56.63 -30.15
C TYR A 783 -103.56 57.47 -29.71
N GLU A 784 -103.43 58.15 -28.57
CA GLU A 784 -104.26 59.32 -28.26
C GLU A 784 -103.71 60.52 -29.02
N LEU A 785 -104.62 61.39 -29.48
CA LEU A 785 -104.31 62.64 -30.17
C LEU A 785 -104.71 63.80 -29.29
N ARG A 786 -103.78 64.72 -29.04
CA ARG A 786 -103.97 65.94 -28.28
C ARG A 786 -103.77 67.17 -29.16
N PHE A 787 -104.66 68.13 -29.01
CA PHE A 787 -104.51 69.51 -29.45
C PHE A 787 -104.37 70.40 -28.23
N ASP A 788 -103.34 71.25 -28.19
CA ASP A 788 -103.22 72.35 -27.22
C ASP A 788 -103.31 73.68 -27.97
N LEU A 789 -104.15 74.59 -27.46
CA LEU A 789 -104.59 75.81 -28.15
C LEU A 789 -104.39 77.04 -27.25
N GLY A 790 -104.12 78.21 -27.84
CA GLY A 790 -103.94 79.45 -27.09
C GLY A 790 -104.46 80.71 -27.78
N VAL A 791 -104.87 81.67 -26.93
CA VAL A 791 -105.10 83.08 -27.26
C VAL A 791 -104.56 83.92 -26.10
N GLY A 792 -103.49 84.68 -26.29
CA GLY A 792 -102.86 85.48 -25.26
C GLY A 792 -102.39 84.63 -24.08
N SER A 793 -102.95 84.87 -22.89
CA SER A 793 -102.72 84.08 -21.67
C SER A 793 -103.67 82.88 -21.52
N GLU A 794 -104.77 82.80 -22.27
CA GLU A 794 -105.72 81.69 -22.17
C GLU A 794 -105.20 80.44 -22.89
N ARG A 795 -105.44 79.27 -22.32
CA ARG A 795 -105.12 77.97 -22.92
C ARG A 795 -106.29 76.99 -22.78
N ALA A 796 -106.54 76.21 -23.82
CA ALA A 796 -107.51 75.13 -23.81
C ALA A 796 -106.96 73.93 -24.61
N TYR A 797 -107.54 72.75 -24.41
CA TYR A 797 -107.06 71.53 -25.06
C TYR A 797 -108.19 70.57 -25.43
N ALA A 798 -107.94 69.73 -26.42
CA ALA A 798 -108.83 68.64 -26.85
C ALA A 798 -108.02 67.35 -26.99
N VAL A 799 -108.54 66.22 -26.51
CA VAL A 799 -107.92 64.89 -26.60
C VAL A 799 -108.92 63.90 -27.20
N TYR A 800 -108.45 63.06 -28.12
CA TYR A 800 -109.21 61.97 -28.72
C TYR A 800 -108.53 60.63 -28.41
N ASP A 801 -109.26 59.67 -27.84
CA ASP A 801 -108.69 58.40 -27.32
C ASP A 801 -108.18 57.42 -28.39
N ASN A 802 -108.28 57.78 -29.67
CA ASN A 802 -107.69 57.10 -30.80
C ASN A 802 -107.38 58.13 -31.90
N PHE A 803 -106.32 57.90 -32.68
CA PHE A 803 -106.03 58.61 -33.92
C PHE A 803 -105.20 57.75 -34.87
N LYS A 804 -105.71 57.57 -36.09
CA LYS A 804 -105.02 57.00 -37.23
C LYS A 804 -105.45 57.74 -38.50
N ILE A 805 -104.60 57.73 -39.52
CA ILE A 805 -104.96 58.17 -40.86
C ILE A 805 -104.78 57.01 -41.85
N ALA A 806 -105.58 56.99 -42.90
CA ALA A 806 -105.46 56.00 -43.97
C ALA A 806 -104.23 56.29 -44.88
N PRO A 807 -103.76 55.33 -45.71
CA PRO A 807 -102.66 55.61 -46.65
C PRO A 807 -103.06 56.63 -47.72
N VAL A 808 -102.06 57.16 -48.45
CA VAL A 808 -102.24 58.11 -49.57
C VAL A 808 -103.28 57.68 -50.63
N LYS A 809 -103.43 56.37 -50.86
CA LYS A 809 -104.47 55.79 -51.75
C LYS A 809 -105.90 56.11 -51.32
N GLN A 810 -106.12 56.33 -50.02
CA GLN A 810 -107.38 56.78 -49.43
C GLN A 810 -107.30 58.25 -48.98
N LYS A 811 -106.42 59.06 -49.59
CA LYS A 811 -106.28 60.51 -49.36
C LYS A 811 -106.12 60.90 -47.89
N PHE A 812 -105.43 60.09 -47.09
CA PHE A 812 -105.20 60.31 -45.66
C PHE A 812 -106.47 60.49 -44.81
N LYS A 813 -107.50 59.70 -45.13
CA LYS A 813 -108.79 59.65 -44.41
C LYS A 813 -108.61 59.56 -42.89
N LEU A 814 -109.19 60.52 -42.16
CA LEU A 814 -109.12 60.64 -40.70
C LEU A 814 -109.89 59.49 -40.02
N THR A 815 -109.32 58.96 -38.93
CA THR A 815 -110.01 58.07 -37.98
C THR A 815 -109.62 58.47 -36.57
N ILE A 816 -110.55 59.08 -35.81
CA ILE A 816 -110.35 59.47 -34.41
C ILE A 816 -111.26 58.68 -33.45
N GLY A 817 -110.95 58.77 -32.15
CA GLY A 817 -111.69 58.19 -31.04
C GLY A 817 -112.67 59.17 -30.37
N LYS A 818 -112.96 58.92 -29.10
CA LYS A 818 -113.86 59.74 -28.27
C LYS A 818 -113.16 61.02 -27.80
N TYR A 819 -113.88 62.15 -27.88
CA TYR A 819 -113.43 63.43 -27.36
C TYR A 819 -113.40 63.50 -25.83
N SER A 820 -112.42 64.25 -25.31
CA SER A 820 -112.38 64.83 -23.96
C SER A 820 -111.56 66.12 -23.96
N GLY A 821 -111.74 67.02 -22.98
CA GLY A 821 -110.95 68.26 -22.86
C GLY A 821 -111.79 69.51 -22.62
N THR A 822 -111.14 70.68 -22.73
CA THR A 822 -111.72 72.00 -22.42
C THR A 822 -112.01 72.88 -23.64
N ALA A 823 -111.50 72.53 -24.83
CA ALA A 823 -111.68 73.32 -26.06
C ALA A 823 -112.98 73.05 -26.83
N GLY A 824 -113.78 72.06 -26.41
CA GLY A 824 -114.94 71.56 -27.16
C GLY A 824 -114.54 70.66 -28.34
N ASP A 825 -115.46 69.81 -28.78
CA ASP A 825 -115.22 68.83 -29.84
C ASP A 825 -115.41 69.44 -31.23
N ALA A 826 -114.30 69.71 -31.92
CA ALA A 826 -114.33 70.12 -33.32
C ALA A 826 -114.10 68.96 -34.30
N MET A 827 -113.39 67.90 -33.92
CA MET A 827 -112.87 66.92 -34.87
C MET A 827 -113.83 65.75 -35.14
N THR A 828 -114.75 65.42 -34.23
CA THR A 828 -115.75 64.35 -34.46
C THR A 828 -116.65 64.69 -35.65
N TYR A 829 -116.89 65.98 -35.91
CA TYR A 829 -117.56 66.44 -37.13
C TYR A 829 -116.82 66.04 -38.42
N HIS A 830 -115.48 66.08 -38.38
CA HIS A 830 -114.55 65.76 -39.48
C HIS A 830 -114.17 64.26 -39.58
N GLN A 831 -114.74 63.41 -38.71
CA GLN A 831 -114.48 61.97 -38.66
C GLN A 831 -114.70 61.28 -40.02
N GLY A 832 -113.76 60.42 -40.43
CA GLY A 832 -113.90 59.59 -41.62
C GLY A 832 -113.70 60.32 -42.95
N LEU A 833 -113.10 61.52 -42.97
CA LEU A 833 -112.95 62.34 -44.18
C LEU A 833 -111.49 62.43 -44.65
N PRO A 834 -111.23 62.56 -45.96
CA PRO A 834 -109.89 62.73 -46.51
C PRO A 834 -109.29 64.10 -46.17
N TRP A 835 -107.98 64.23 -46.34
CA TRP A 835 -107.28 65.51 -46.27
C TRP A 835 -107.57 66.34 -47.52
N THR A 836 -107.76 67.65 -47.40
CA THR A 836 -107.97 68.57 -48.53
C THR A 836 -106.94 69.68 -48.54
N THR A 837 -106.35 69.95 -49.71
CA THR A 837 -105.41 71.05 -49.94
C THR A 837 -105.88 71.97 -51.08
N ILE A 838 -105.21 73.11 -51.21
CA ILE A 838 -105.46 74.17 -52.20
C ILE A 838 -105.38 73.70 -53.67
N ASP A 839 -104.76 72.55 -53.89
CA ASP A 839 -104.45 71.92 -55.18
C ASP A 839 -104.91 70.45 -55.27
N SER A 840 -105.55 69.94 -54.22
CA SER A 840 -106.26 68.64 -54.22
C SER A 840 -107.49 68.81 -53.35
N ASP A 841 -108.60 69.17 -53.99
CA ASP A 841 -109.91 69.08 -53.37
C ASP A 841 -110.27 67.61 -53.12
N ASN A 842 -110.73 67.30 -51.91
CA ASN A 842 -111.29 66.00 -51.55
C ASN A 842 -112.47 66.15 -50.56
N ASP A 843 -112.96 67.36 -50.27
CA ASP A 843 -114.00 67.57 -49.27
C ASP A 843 -115.43 67.41 -49.85
N ILE A 844 -116.47 67.74 -49.08
CA ILE A 844 -117.88 67.49 -49.43
C ILE A 844 -118.62 68.81 -49.76
N ALA A 845 -117.95 69.96 -49.66
CA ALA A 845 -118.57 71.25 -49.95
C ALA A 845 -118.68 71.54 -51.46
N LEU A 846 -119.44 72.59 -51.80
CA LEU A 846 -119.54 73.10 -53.17
C LEU A 846 -118.30 73.90 -53.62
N THR A 847 -117.37 74.17 -52.71
CA THR A 847 -116.14 74.96 -52.95
C THR A 847 -115.00 74.45 -52.08
N ASN A 848 -113.82 74.19 -52.67
CA ASN A 848 -112.60 73.77 -51.96
C ASN A 848 -112.38 74.55 -50.66
N CYS A 849 -112.56 73.88 -49.52
CA CYS A 849 -112.56 74.54 -48.23
C CYS A 849 -111.15 75.01 -47.83
N ALA A 850 -110.10 74.32 -48.28
CA ALA A 850 -108.72 74.72 -48.02
C ALA A 850 -108.33 76.02 -48.74
N LEU A 851 -108.88 76.26 -49.92
CA LEU A 851 -108.71 77.51 -50.67
C LEU A 851 -109.49 78.66 -50.00
N SER A 852 -110.75 78.41 -49.63
CA SER A 852 -111.63 79.38 -48.97
C SER A 852 -111.12 79.80 -47.58
N HIS A 853 -110.66 78.84 -46.77
CA HIS A 853 -110.24 79.05 -45.38
C HIS A 853 -108.73 79.09 -45.16
N ARG A 854 -107.94 79.15 -46.25
CA ARG A 854 -106.50 79.43 -46.23
C ARG A 854 -105.66 78.46 -45.37
N GLY A 855 -106.05 77.20 -45.32
CA GLY A 855 -105.35 76.14 -44.57
C GLY A 855 -105.87 74.76 -44.94
N ALA A 856 -105.00 73.75 -44.99
CA ALA A 856 -105.38 72.38 -45.34
C ALA A 856 -105.89 71.61 -44.11
N TRP A 857 -106.99 70.86 -44.25
CA TRP A 857 -107.60 70.10 -43.14
C TRP A 857 -108.46 68.92 -43.64
N TRP A 858 -108.99 68.13 -42.72
CA TRP A 858 -109.95 67.04 -42.98
C TRP A 858 -111.40 67.56 -43.17
N TYR A 859 -111.61 68.51 -44.10
CA TYR A 859 -112.87 69.25 -44.19
C TYR A 859 -114.11 68.39 -44.54
N LYS A 860 -115.27 68.83 -44.01
CA LYS A 860 -116.60 68.26 -44.30
C LYS A 860 -117.42 69.22 -45.16
N ASN A 861 -118.20 70.10 -44.52
CA ASN A 861 -118.78 71.28 -45.14
C ASN A 861 -118.02 72.52 -44.61
N CYS A 862 -116.76 72.59 -44.99
CA CYS A 862 -115.77 73.64 -44.71
C CYS A 862 -115.36 74.01 -43.28
N HIS A 863 -116.23 74.08 -42.26
CA HIS A 863 -115.76 74.64 -40.98
C HIS A 863 -116.26 74.02 -39.68
N LEU A 864 -115.30 73.78 -38.78
CA LEU A 864 -115.46 73.61 -37.33
C LEU A 864 -114.08 73.71 -36.62
N ALA A 865 -113.01 73.25 -37.26
CA ALA A 865 -111.63 73.63 -36.94
C ALA A 865 -110.78 73.84 -38.20
N ASN A 866 -109.72 74.65 -38.07
CA ASN A 866 -108.66 74.82 -39.06
C ASN A 866 -107.38 75.33 -38.36
N LEU A 867 -106.53 74.44 -37.86
CA LEU A 867 -105.26 74.83 -37.22
C LEU A 867 -104.16 75.20 -38.23
N ASN A 868 -104.40 74.92 -39.52
CA ASN A 868 -103.49 75.22 -40.62
C ASN A 868 -103.84 76.52 -41.36
N GLY A 869 -104.82 77.30 -40.87
CA GLY A 869 -105.26 78.56 -41.46
C GLY A 869 -104.19 79.67 -41.48
N LYS A 870 -104.52 80.83 -42.03
CA LYS A 870 -103.58 81.96 -42.08
C LYS A 870 -103.36 82.54 -40.68
N TRP A 871 -102.11 82.81 -40.31
CA TRP A 871 -101.80 83.38 -39.00
C TRP A 871 -102.35 84.80 -38.84
N GLY A 872 -102.94 85.11 -37.68
CA GLY A 872 -103.48 86.44 -37.35
C GLY A 872 -104.66 86.90 -38.20
N GLU A 873 -105.26 86.04 -39.01
CA GLU A 873 -106.35 86.39 -39.93
C GLU A 873 -107.71 86.21 -39.25
N THR A 874 -108.47 87.30 -39.09
CA THR A 874 -109.76 87.33 -38.36
C THR A 874 -111.00 87.24 -39.27
N ARG A 875 -110.81 87.20 -40.60
CA ARG A 875 -111.91 86.95 -41.54
C ARG A 875 -112.46 85.53 -41.40
N HIS A 876 -113.76 85.40 -41.61
CA HIS A 876 -114.57 84.19 -41.37
C HIS A 876 -113.86 82.89 -41.73
N SER A 877 -113.49 82.11 -40.71
CA SER A 877 -112.85 80.80 -40.78
C SER A 877 -111.45 80.76 -41.43
N MET A 878 -110.90 81.89 -41.89
CA MET A 878 -109.62 81.98 -42.60
C MET A 878 -108.39 81.96 -41.67
N GLY A 879 -108.59 82.22 -40.38
CA GLY A 879 -107.55 82.18 -39.34
C GLY A 879 -107.14 80.79 -38.88
N VAL A 880 -106.17 80.72 -37.97
CA VAL A 880 -105.94 79.51 -37.15
C VAL A 880 -107.07 79.44 -36.12
N ASN A 881 -107.96 78.46 -36.17
CA ASN A 881 -109.18 78.50 -35.36
C ASN A 881 -109.71 77.14 -34.89
N TRP A 882 -110.53 77.22 -33.84
CA TRP A 882 -111.26 76.11 -33.23
C TRP A 882 -112.60 76.68 -32.76
N GLU A 883 -113.65 76.42 -33.55
CA GLU A 883 -114.94 77.10 -33.42
C GLU A 883 -115.59 76.89 -32.03
N PRO A 884 -115.60 75.67 -31.44
CA PRO A 884 -116.21 75.43 -30.14
C PRO A 884 -115.55 76.12 -28.94
N TRP A 885 -114.40 76.80 -29.10
CA TRP A 885 -113.72 77.53 -28.03
C TRP A 885 -113.72 79.05 -28.20
N LYS A 886 -113.39 79.55 -29.39
CA LYS A 886 -113.24 80.99 -29.68
C LYS A 886 -113.97 81.43 -30.96
N GLY A 887 -114.86 80.59 -31.49
CA GLY A 887 -115.58 80.86 -32.73
C GLY A 887 -114.68 80.88 -33.97
N HIS A 888 -115.25 81.36 -35.07
CA HIS A 888 -114.63 81.35 -36.40
C HIS A 888 -114.08 82.72 -36.84
N LEU A 889 -114.07 83.73 -35.97
CA LEU A 889 -113.54 85.08 -36.23
C LEU A 889 -112.25 85.39 -35.44
N THR A 890 -111.89 84.54 -34.47
CA THR A 890 -110.66 84.67 -33.69
C THR A 890 -109.56 83.80 -34.30
N SER A 891 -108.40 84.37 -34.60
CA SER A 891 -107.19 83.57 -34.83
C SER A 891 -106.53 83.26 -33.50
N LEU A 892 -106.20 81.99 -33.28
CA LEU A 892 -105.32 81.52 -32.22
C LEU A 892 -103.89 82.05 -32.44
N ASP A 893 -103.14 82.24 -31.35
CA ASP A 893 -101.71 82.60 -31.35
C ASP A 893 -100.82 81.45 -30.87
N PHE A 894 -101.42 80.30 -30.55
CA PHE A 894 -100.72 79.04 -30.29
C PHE A 894 -101.59 77.87 -30.75
N SER A 895 -101.00 76.93 -31.48
CA SER A 895 -101.59 75.61 -31.71
C SER A 895 -100.53 74.51 -31.83
N GLU A 896 -100.72 73.43 -31.09
CA GLU A 896 -99.99 72.17 -31.26
C GLU A 896 -100.96 71.03 -31.54
N MET A 897 -100.52 70.09 -32.38
CA MET A 897 -101.13 68.78 -32.60
C MET A 897 -100.08 67.72 -32.30
N LYS A 898 -100.34 66.83 -31.33
CA LYS A 898 -99.36 65.84 -30.84
C LYS A 898 -100.01 64.52 -30.42
N ILE A 899 -99.25 63.42 -30.49
CA ILE A 899 -99.75 62.06 -30.24
C ILE A 899 -98.92 61.32 -29.18
N ARG A 900 -99.54 60.40 -28.46
CA ARG A 900 -98.89 59.54 -27.46
C ARG A 900 -99.53 58.15 -27.44
N PRO A 901 -98.79 57.05 -27.17
CA PRO A 901 -99.40 55.73 -27.01
C PRO A 901 -100.42 55.70 -25.85
N VAL A 902 -101.64 55.21 -26.13
CA VAL A 902 -102.72 55.14 -25.13
C VAL A 902 -102.30 54.32 -23.91
N GLY A 903 -102.52 54.87 -22.73
CA GLY A 903 -102.18 54.20 -21.46
C GLY A 903 -100.70 54.18 -21.10
N ALA A 904 -99.83 54.90 -21.84
CA ALA A 904 -98.39 55.04 -21.58
C ALA A 904 -98.04 55.24 -20.09
N LEU A 905 -98.75 56.16 -19.43
CA LEU A 905 -98.54 56.54 -18.02
C LEU A 905 -99.29 55.63 -17.02
N SER A 906 -100.16 54.73 -17.47
CA SER A 906 -101.07 53.90 -16.64
C SER A 906 -100.40 52.69 -15.98
N SER A 907 -99.07 52.67 -15.91
CA SER A 907 -98.25 51.47 -15.61
C SER A 907 -97.78 51.34 -14.15
N ARG A 908 -98.34 52.11 -13.20
CA ARG A 908 -97.97 52.06 -11.76
C ARG A 908 -99.15 52.03 -10.75
N LYS A 909 -100.22 51.25 -10.99
CA LYS A 909 -101.23 50.98 -9.93
C LYS A 909 -102.00 49.63 -9.98
N ARG A 910 -101.45 48.56 -10.58
CA ARG A 910 -102.14 47.25 -10.65
C ARG A 910 -101.27 45.97 -10.54
N ARG A 911 -100.11 46.02 -9.87
CA ARG A 911 -99.28 44.82 -9.56
C ARG A 911 -98.67 44.85 -8.14
N SER A 912 -99.52 44.95 -7.12
CA SER A 912 -99.07 44.89 -5.71
C SER A 912 -100.19 44.48 -4.74
N LEU A 913 -100.68 43.24 -4.85
CA LEU A 913 -101.52 42.59 -3.82
C LEU A 913 -101.61 41.05 -3.98
N ALA A 914 -101.63 40.53 -5.22
CA ALA A 914 -101.73 39.10 -5.50
C ALA A 914 -100.45 38.25 -5.23
N ALA A 915 -99.41 38.84 -4.63
CA ALA A 915 -98.09 38.23 -4.48
C ALA A 915 -97.61 38.11 -3.02
N ARG A 916 -98.53 38.11 -2.03
CA ARG A 916 -98.16 38.07 -0.59
C ARG A 916 -98.77 36.92 0.23
N GLU A 917 -99.40 35.93 -0.42
CA GLU A 917 -99.91 34.73 0.29
C GLU A 917 -99.21 33.41 -0.09
N LYS A 918 -98.53 33.31 -1.24
CA LYS A 918 -97.93 32.05 -1.71
C LYS A 918 -96.51 31.73 -1.18
N SER A 919 -96.08 32.42 -0.13
CA SER A 919 -94.72 32.29 0.46
C SER A 919 -94.70 31.74 1.90
N ARG A 920 -95.83 31.21 2.41
CA ARG A 920 -95.94 30.77 3.82
C ARG A 920 -96.09 29.26 4.04
N ASN A 921 -96.07 28.44 2.97
CA ASN A 921 -96.40 27.00 3.02
C ASN A 921 -95.30 26.04 2.50
N THR A 922 -94.02 26.45 2.52
CA THR A 922 -92.89 25.63 2.05
C THR A 922 -91.66 25.67 2.97
N LYS A 923 -91.89 25.80 4.30
CA LYS A 923 -90.84 25.66 5.31
C LYS A 923 -91.21 24.65 6.41
N LEU A 924 -91.60 23.44 5.98
CA LEU A 924 -91.94 22.33 6.88
C LEU A 924 -91.79 20.95 6.23
N GLN A 925 -90.58 20.61 5.74
CA GLN A 925 -90.08 19.23 5.55
C GLN A 925 -88.61 19.22 5.06
N LYS A 926 -87.68 19.27 6.02
CA LYS A 926 -86.34 18.66 6.02
C LYS A 926 -85.64 19.06 7.33
N LYS A 927 -85.94 18.28 8.36
CA LYS A 927 -85.02 17.99 9.46
C LYS A 927 -84.33 16.67 9.10
#